data_AF-A0A9P0GJ84-F1
#
_entry.id   AF-A0A9P0GJ84-F1
#
_cell.length_a   1.000
_cell.length_b   1.000
_cell.length_c   1.000
_cell.angle_alpha   90.00
_cell.angle_beta   90.00
_cell.angle_gamma   90.00
#
_symmetry.space_group_name_H-M   'P 1'
#
loop_
_entity.id
_entity.type
_entity.pdbx_description
1 polymer ?
#
loop_
_entity_poly.entity_id
_entity_poly.type
_entity_poly.pdbx_seq_one_letter_code
_entity_poly.pdbx_strand_id
1 'polypeptide(L)'
;MPLPHWSPNTHWDGESLKLLTAFDLDPLPNVSVDDITNNTEKFPIKFPTKTNQCTFLKSKTTDDVLSRNIHSVYPLLHESILKLCADFIVFKRQYGADIEKKYYKHLTLKDLIDKILKNRAVIFLGEDDEYRLLNGKYGHGWQHIGTDKERDPLTITEVMSYDELKLSAFMSVTSYTYFVNKGHRTNEGKFQEDRNEVEDEGIIVGMIGTRIEKEGVMEYQDVVISKRQNTKDHGFGRDIQHTVPKLFSNFYQEESLTYDEALTAKNNDSYGKYTTIIGDQLFDNHFYYKRLSISVDTLLLEANSRAKSCSKSAYLHVVGLGLGVWKISDHQNKVYMDTFAERLASLGEKLQNISDICFAHIKHDKCGNYGDNEIFPIKDHSNGGIKVHFLERDPHAKLTDEEKGKLLVVSYAWDGNALPGNEYWYGSLSGSGDPAAACSTQVCEVHNPHINPLVCADNLRIATEDGLYSVEEYKKIINDQLGLGLMQPKIKLPDWSPNAKWDAESLKLLKDFKVDPLPTVSVDDITNNTKKFPIELLTKTNQCTFIKSKIENDVLDRNIHSVYPILHESALKLCCDFILFKRQHGNDIEKEYYKNFTLKDLVNKMLKNRPAGFIMTPIDKYLLLDGTFGMRNWEYIGTSKEKEPLTIDQLMSYDELKLSPFLSITSYTYFVNKGHRTNVGIFEEDRNTVEDDGIIIGMVGTRIEKEKVTEYQDIIITKTQNTKDNGFGTEIQHSIPKLFLNFYQEEPLTYDEATAKYNDSRGKYTKVLKDKLFDNHIYYKRLSISLDTLLIESNSRAKNSSKSAYLHVVGLGLGVWKISDHQNKVYMDTFAQRLTLDGSSDPAAACSTQICEVHNPHINPLVCADNLRIATEDGVVSLEEYKKIVNEKYIL
;
A
#
# COMPACT_ATOMS: atom_id res chain seq x y z
N MET A 1 -1.04 -41.37 12.96
CA MET A 1 -0.53 -41.39 11.58
C MET A 1 0.39 -40.19 11.45
N PRO A 2 1.69 -40.35 11.19
CA PRO A 2 2.56 -39.20 10.96
C PRO A 2 2.19 -38.56 9.62
N LEU A 3 1.76 -37.29 9.64
CA LEU A 3 1.59 -36.49 8.43
C LEU A 3 2.96 -36.03 7.93
N PRO A 4 3.21 -35.99 6.62
CA PRO A 4 4.46 -35.47 6.10
C PRO A 4 4.52 -33.96 6.30
N HIS A 5 5.69 -33.44 6.66
CA HIS A 5 5.92 -32.00 6.57
C HIS A 5 5.83 -31.59 5.10
N TRP A 6 4.98 -30.62 4.79
CA TRP A 6 4.70 -30.21 3.43
C TRP A 6 4.41 -28.72 3.36
N SER A 7 5.04 -28.06 2.38
CA SER A 7 4.68 -26.72 1.93
C SER A 7 4.53 -26.76 0.41
N PRO A 8 3.51 -26.08 -0.14
CA PRO A 8 3.27 -26.07 -1.58
C PRO A 8 4.40 -25.35 -2.33
N ASN A 9 4.62 -25.72 -3.58
CA ASN A 9 5.55 -24.97 -4.44
C ASN A 9 4.94 -23.64 -4.88
N THR A 10 5.62 -22.54 -4.57
CA THR A 10 5.20 -21.17 -4.89
C THR A 10 6.07 -20.50 -5.97
N HIS A 11 7.01 -21.24 -6.58
CA HIS A 11 7.95 -20.71 -7.56
C HIS A 11 7.28 -20.41 -8.91
N TRP A 12 7.26 -19.14 -9.33
CA TRP A 12 6.70 -18.72 -10.62
C TRP A 12 7.72 -18.78 -11.76
N ASP A 13 7.33 -19.32 -12.91
CA ASP A 13 8.17 -19.39 -14.12
C ASP A 13 7.35 -19.32 -15.43
N GLY A 14 8.05 -19.28 -16.57
CA GLY A 14 7.48 -19.52 -17.89
C GLY A 14 6.21 -18.70 -18.23
N GLU A 15 5.16 -19.40 -18.67
CA GLU A 15 3.88 -18.78 -19.05
C GLU A 15 3.01 -18.39 -17.85
N SER A 16 3.11 -19.09 -16.72
CA SER A 16 2.33 -18.73 -15.52
C SER A 16 2.81 -17.40 -14.94
N LEU A 17 4.13 -17.15 -14.94
CA LEU A 17 4.69 -15.85 -14.56
C LEU A 17 4.22 -14.71 -15.49
N LYS A 18 4.08 -14.96 -16.80
CA LYS A 18 3.54 -13.96 -17.73
C LYS A 18 2.09 -13.60 -17.39
N LEU A 19 1.29 -14.60 -17.00
CA LEU A 19 -0.10 -14.38 -16.56
C LEU A 19 -0.17 -13.54 -15.28
N LEU A 20 0.71 -13.80 -14.30
CA LEU A 20 0.80 -12.97 -13.09
C LEU A 20 1.24 -11.53 -13.42
N THR A 21 2.23 -11.38 -14.29
CA THR A 21 2.76 -10.07 -14.68
C THR A 21 1.71 -9.22 -15.38
N ALA A 22 0.86 -9.84 -16.20
CA ALA A 22 -0.25 -9.22 -16.91
C ALA A 22 -1.54 -9.05 -16.06
N PHE A 23 -1.50 -9.39 -14.77
CA PHE A 23 -2.61 -9.12 -13.87
C PHE A 23 -2.60 -7.63 -13.50
N ASP A 24 -3.44 -6.86 -14.21
CA ASP A 24 -3.62 -5.43 -14.01
C ASP A 24 -4.82 -5.13 -13.11
N LEU A 25 -4.63 -4.21 -12.17
CA LEU A 25 -5.66 -3.80 -11.21
C LEU A 25 -6.39 -2.55 -11.68
N ASP A 26 -7.71 -2.61 -11.66
CA ASP A 26 -8.58 -1.46 -11.85
C ASP A 26 -8.85 -0.77 -10.51
N PRO A 27 -9.07 0.56 -10.49
CA PRO A 27 -9.44 1.27 -9.27
C PRO A 27 -10.75 0.71 -8.68
N LEU A 28 -10.72 0.40 -7.39
CA LEU A 28 -11.93 -0.06 -6.69
C LEU A 28 -12.98 1.05 -6.62
N PRO A 29 -14.27 0.72 -6.79
CA PRO A 29 -15.35 1.69 -6.63
C PRO A 29 -15.45 2.15 -5.18
N ASN A 30 -15.87 3.40 -4.97
CA ASN A 30 -16.29 3.87 -3.66
C ASN A 30 -17.74 3.43 -3.42
N VAL A 31 -17.99 2.62 -2.38
CA VAL A 31 -19.29 1.96 -2.17
C VAL A 31 -19.92 2.44 -0.86
N SER A 32 -21.07 3.10 -0.93
CA SER A 32 -21.80 3.51 0.27
C SER A 32 -22.72 2.41 0.80
N VAL A 33 -23.19 2.58 2.05
CA VAL A 33 -24.23 1.69 2.63
C VAL A 33 -25.53 1.74 1.84
N ASP A 34 -25.84 2.90 1.24
CA ASP A 34 -27.02 3.08 0.38
C ASP A 34 -26.85 2.34 -0.95
N ASP A 35 -25.65 2.31 -1.53
CA ASP A 35 -25.38 1.51 -2.74
C ASP A 35 -25.62 0.03 -2.49
N ILE A 36 -25.14 -0.51 -1.35
CA ILE A 36 -25.42 -1.90 -0.95
C ILE A 36 -26.91 -2.14 -0.79
N THR A 37 -27.63 -1.26 -0.09
CA THR A 37 -29.08 -1.38 0.11
C THR A 37 -29.84 -1.37 -1.23
N ASN A 38 -29.48 -0.45 -2.13
CA ASN A 38 -30.07 -0.34 -3.46
C ASN A 38 -29.75 -1.56 -4.34
N ASN A 39 -28.56 -2.13 -4.22
CA ASN A 39 -28.18 -3.34 -4.94
C ASN A 39 -28.92 -4.57 -4.40
N THR A 40 -29.09 -4.66 -3.08
CA THR A 40 -29.92 -5.69 -2.42
C THR A 40 -31.36 -5.65 -2.94
N GLU A 41 -31.96 -4.46 -3.06
CA GLU A 41 -33.33 -4.31 -3.61
C GLU A 41 -33.45 -4.73 -5.08
N LYS A 42 -32.40 -4.54 -5.87
CA LYS A 42 -32.33 -4.94 -7.29
C LYS A 42 -31.92 -6.39 -7.48
N PHE A 43 -31.43 -7.06 -6.45
CA PHE A 43 -30.96 -8.43 -6.53
C PHE A 43 -32.12 -9.37 -6.93
N PRO A 44 -31.96 -10.23 -7.96
CA PRO A 44 -33.09 -10.94 -8.56
C PRO A 44 -33.67 -12.05 -7.67
N ILE A 45 -32.94 -12.48 -6.64
CA ILE A 45 -33.37 -13.52 -5.72
C ILE A 45 -33.82 -12.89 -4.41
N LYS A 46 -35.03 -13.24 -3.97
CA LYS A 46 -35.60 -12.70 -2.75
C LYS A 46 -34.82 -13.19 -1.52
N PHE A 47 -34.42 -12.25 -0.66
CA PHE A 47 -33.90 -12.55 0.67
C PHE A 47 -35.00 -13.13 1.57
N PRO A 48 -34.80 -14.31 2.17
CA PRO A 48 -35.72 -14.89 3.15
C PRO A 48 -35.89 -14.09 4.45
N THR A 49 -34.83 -13.44 4.92
CA THR A 49 -34.81 -12.68 6.19
C THR A 49 -34.37 -11.23 5.95
N LYS A 50 -34.76 -10.33 6.87
CA LYS A 50 -34.43 -8.89 6.79
C LYS A 50 -33.46 -8.41 7.85
N THR A 51 -33.39 -9.09 8.98
CA THR A 51 -32.61 -8.72 10.18
C THR A 51 -31.10 -8.70 9.97
N ASN A 52 -30.63 -9.43 8.97
CA ASN A 52 -29.25 -9.55 8.53
C ASN A 52 -28.87 -8.56 7.42
N GLN A 53 -29.81 -7.73 6.95
CA GLN A 53 -29.57 -6.72 5.91
C GLN A 53 -29.14 -5.39 6.51
N CYS A 54 -28.29 -4.65 5.80
CA CYS A 54 -27.84 -3.32 6.17
C CYS A 54 -29.01 -2.37 6.45
N THR A 55 -30.11 -2.47 5.69
CA THR A 55 -31.33 -1.67 5.90
C THR A 55 -31.89 -1.82 7.32
N PHE A 56 -31.95 -3.04 7.85
CA PHE A 56 -32.38 -3.28 9.22
C PHE A 56 -31.29 -2.85 10.22
N LEU A 57 -30.03 -3.18 9.94
CA LEU A 57 -28.91 -2.92 10.85
C LEU A 57 -28.60 -1.44 11.04
N LYS A 58 -28.98 -0.55 10.11
CA LYS A 58 -28.97 0.91 10.33
C LYS A 58 -29.75 1.36 11.56
N SER A 59 -30.74 0.57 12.01
CA SER A 59 -31.49 0.84 13.24
C SER A 59 -30.82 0.30 14.52
N LYS A 60 -29.75 -0.48 14.38
CA LYS A 60 -29.08 -1.20 15.47
C LYS A 60 -27.62 -0.78 15.67
N THR A 61 -26.96 -0.26 14.63
CA THR A 61 -25.58 0.26 14.66
C THR A 61 -25.43 1.47 13.74
N THR A 62 -24.26 2.11 13.73
CA THR A 62 -23.99 3.33 12.95
C THR A 62 -23.63 3.02 11.49
N ASP A 63 -23.85 3.99 10.61
CA ASP A 63 -23.44 3.89 9.20
C ASP A 63 -21.93 3.71 9.04
N ASP A 64 -21.12 4.27 9.95
CA ASP A 64 -19.66 4.09 9.95
C ASP A 64 -19.26 2.62 10.18
N VAL A 65 -19.94 1.92 11.08
CA VAL A 65 -19.70 0.47 11.32
C VAL A 65 -20.07 -0.33 10.08
N LEU A 66 -21.23 -0.07 9.49
CA LEU A 66 -21.67 -0.77 8.28
C LEU A 66 -20.75 -0.49 7.09
N SER A 67 -20.35 0.78 6.91
CA SER A 67 -19.40 1.21 5.90
C SER A 67 -18.04 0.52 6.08
N ARG A 68 -17.53 0.44 7.32
CA ARG A 68 -16.30 -0.29 7.63
C ARG A 68 -16.45 -1.78 7.27
N ASN A 69 -17.56 -2.41 7.62
CA ASN A 69 -17.79 -3.84 7.31
C ASN A 69 -17.79 -4.08 5.79
N ILE A 70 -18.48 -3.23 5.02
CA ILE A 70 -18.50 -3.27 3.55
C ILE A 70 -17.10 -3.13 2.96
N HIS A 71 -16.32 -2.12 3.39
CA HIS A 71 -14.98 -1.85 2.84
C HIS A 71 -13.90 -2.79 3.36
N SER A 72 -14.17 -3.51 4.44
CA SER A 72 -13.23 -4.49 4.98
C SER A 72 -13.24 -5.82 4.25
N VAL A 73 -14.17 -6.00 3.30
CA VAL A 73 -14.27 -7.24 2.52
C VAL A 73 -13.12 -7.37 1.54
N TYR A 74 -12.65 -8.59 1.35
CA TYR A 74 -11.87 -8.96 0.18
C TYR A 74 -11.92 -10.48 -0.07
N PRO A 75 -11.82 -10.92 -1.33
CA PRO A 75 -11.42 -12.28 -1.66
C PRO A 75 -10.00 -12.56 -1.18
N LEU A 76 -9.73 -13.80 -0.76
CA LEU A 76 -8.45 -14.23 -0.22
C LEU A 76 -8.07 -15.58 -0.83
N LEU A 77 -6.85 -15.67 -1.35
CA LEU A 77 -6.24 -16.91 -1.84
C LEU A 77 -4.86 -17.12 -1.25
N HIS A 78 -4.51 -18.39 -0.99
CA HIS A 78 -3.13 -18.77 -0.74
C HIS A 78 -2.30 -18.59 -2.02
N GLU A 79 -1.05 -18.15 -1.88
CA GLU A 79 -0.20 -17.84 -3.02
C GLU A 79 0.03 -19.00 -4.00
N SER A 80 0.12 -20.23 -3.47
CA SER A 80 0.26 -21.43 -4.28
C SER A 80 -0.97 -21.72 -5.14
N ILE A 81 -2.16 -21.29 -4.70
CA ILE A 81 -3.40 -21.44 -5.46
C ILE A 81 -3.50 -20.41 -6.57
N LEU A 82 -3.03 -19.19 -6.35
CA LEU A 82 -2.91 -18.20 -7.42
C LEU A 82 -2.01 -18.74 -8.54
N LYS A 83 -0.89 -19.37 -8.18
CA LYS A 83 -0.03 -20.06 -9.14
C LYS A 83 -0.74 -21.22 -9.82
N LEU A 84 -1.43 -22.08 -9.07
CA LEU A 84 -2.20 -23.19 -9.63
C LEU A 84 -3.26 -22.71 -10.64
N CYS A 85 -3.92 -21.58 -10.38
CA CYS A 85 -4.85 -20.96 -11.33
C CYS A 85 -4.15 -20.56 -12.64
N ALA A 86 -2.95 -19.98 -12.56
CA ALA A 86 -2.16 -19.64 -13.73
C ALA A 86 -1.70 -20.88 -14.51
N ASP A 87 -1.18 -21.89 -13.82
CA ASP A 87 -0.78 -23.17 -14.42
C ASP A 87 -1.98 -23.88 -15.07
N PHE A 88 -3.15 -23.79 -14.45
CA PHE A 88 -4.40 -24.34 -14.97
C PHE A 88 -4.82 -23.67 -16.29
N ILE A 89 -4.73 -22.34 -16.40
CA ILE A 89 -4.98 -21.63 -17.66
C ILE A 89 -4.03 -22.11 -18.75
N VAL A 90 -2.72 -22.18 -18.44
CA VAL A 90 -1.70 -22.67 -19.38
C VAL A 90 -2.02 -24.10 -19.83
N PHE A 91 -2.36 -24.97 -18.88
CA PHE A 91 -2.74 -26.35 -19.13
C PHE A 91 -3.95 -26.44 -20.06
N LYS A 92 -5.05 -25.73 -19.75
CA LYS A 92 -6.29 -25.78 -20.55
C LYS A 92 -6.12 -25.21 -21.95
N ARG A 93 -5.27 -24.20 -22.14
CA ARG A 93 -4.91 -23.68 -23.47
C ARG A 93 -4.22 -24.73 -24.34
N GLN A 94 -3.43 -25.62 -23.74
CA GLN A 94 -2.64 -26.59 -24.49
C GLN A 94 -3.34 -27.95 -24.63
N TYR A 95 -3.98 -28.44 -23.57
CA TYR A 95 -4.45 -29.82 -23.45
C TYR A 95 -5.96 -29.94 -23.22
N GLY A 96 -6.68 -28.84 -23.04
CA GLY A 96 -8.13 -28.87 -22.91
C GLY A 96 -8.86 -29.42 -24.15
N ALA A 97 -10.15 -29.70 -24.00
CA ALA A 97 -11.03 -29.98 -25.14
C ALA A 97 -11.13 -28.77 -26.08
N ASP A 98 -11.59 -28.94 -27.31
CA ASP A 98 -11.62 -27.86 -28.30
C ASP A 98 -12.41 -26.63 -27.83
N ILE A 99 -13.52 -26.85 -27.11
CA ILE A 99 -14.33 -25.80 -26.49
C ILE A 99 -13.54 -25.07 -25.41
N GLU A 100 -12.85 -25.80 -24.53
CA GLU A 100 -12.01 -25.22 -23.48
C GLU A 100 -10.84 -24.43 -24.08
N LYS A 101 -10.12 -24.99 -25.04
CA LYS A 101 -9.02 -24.31 -25.74
C LYS A 101 -9.49 -22.99 -26.35
N LYS A 102 -10.67 -22.99 -26.97
CA LYS A 102 -11.28 -21.78 -27.53
C LYS A 102 -11.58 -20.75 -26.43
N TYR A 103 -12.12 -21.19 -25.30
CA TYR A 103 -12.47 -20.33 -24.16
C TYR A 103 -11.21 -19.76 -23.47
N TYR A 104 -10.26 -20.60 -23.06
CA TYR A 104 -9.06 -20.20 -22.32
C TYR A 104 -8.02 -19.47 -23.17
N LYS A 105 -8.15 -19.47 -24.51
CA LYS A 105 -7.18 -18.84 -25.43
C LYS A 105 -6.79 -17.42 -25.02
N HIS A 106 -7.76 -16.63 -24.56
CA HIS A 106 -7.58 -15.23 -24.18
C HIS A 106 -7.94 -14.93 -22.72
N LEU A 107 -8.36 -15.94 -21.95
CA LEU A 107 -8.71 -15.78 -20.55
C LEU A 107 -7.48 -15.37 -19.74
N THR A 108 -7.55 -14.24 -19.03
CA THR A 108 -6.48 -13.80 -18.14
C THR A 108 -6.60 -14.45 -16.76
N LEU A 109 -5.57 -14.30 -15.92
CA LEU A 109 -5.63 -14.75 -14.53
C LEU A 109 -6.71 -13.99 -13.75
N LYS A 110 -6.83 -12.68 -13.98
CA LYS A 110 -7.89 -11.83 -13.42
C LYS A 110 -9.28 -12.35 -13.79
N ASP A 111 -9.51 -12.66 -15.06
CA ASP A 111 -10.81 -13.17 -15.55
C ASP A 111 -11.19 -14.49 -14.86
N LEU A 112 -10.23 -15.39 -14.63
CA LEU A 112 -10.49 -16.65 -13.93
C LEU A 112 -10.86 -16.41 -12.46
N ILE A 113 -10.17 -15.52 -11.76
CA ILE A 113 -10.52 -15.16 -10.37
C ILE A 113 -11.91 -14.54 -10.31
N ASP A 114 -12.24 -13.63 -11.22
CA ASP A 114 -13.56 -13.02 -11.28
C ASP A 114 -14.66 -14.05 -11.60
N LYS A 115 -14.38 -15.01 -12.49
CA LYS A 115 -15.28 -16.13 -12.76
C LYS A 115 -15.53 -16.98 -11.52
N ILE A 116 -14.49 -17.32 -10.77
CA ILE A 116 -14.59 -18.08 -9.50
C ILE A 116 -15.48 -17.37 -8.48
N LEU A 117 -15.51 -16.04 -8.49
CA LEU A 117 -16.36 -15.25 -7.61
C LEU A 117 -17.80 -15.14 -8.15
N LYS A 118 -17.97 -14.77 -9.43
CA LYS A 118 -19.24 -14.29 -9.99
C LYS A 118 -20.09 -15.39 -10.64
N ASN A 119 -19.49 -16.41 -11.24
CA ASN A 119 -20.18 -17.42 -12.06
C ASN A 119 -20.62 -18.65 -11.25
N ARG A 120 -20.95 -18.43 -9.98
CA ARG A 120 -21.51 -19.43 -9.07
C ARG A 120 -23.00 -19.60 -9.31
N ALA A 121 -23.53 -20.77 -8.99
CA ALA A 121 -24.95 -20.91 -8.77
C ALA A 121 -25.35 -20.10 -7.51
N VAL A 122 -26.62 -19.70 -7.42
CA VAL A 122 -27.18 -19.14 -6.18
C VAL A 122 -27.29 -20.23 -5.13
N ILE A 123 -27.68 -21.44 -5.57
CA ILE A 123 -27.86 -22.65 -4.76
C ILE A 123 -27.13 -23.77 -5.47
N PHE A 124 -26.40 -24.59 -4.72
CA PHE A 124 -25.75 -25.81 -5.20
C PHE A 124 -25.72 -26.84 -4.07
N LEU A 125 -26.47 -27.94 -4.18
CA LEU A 125 -26.63 -28.90 -3.07
C LEU A 125 -26.92 -30.33 -3.51
N GLY A 126 -26.64 -31.26 -2.58
CA GLY A 126 -26.97 -32.67 -2.70
C GLY A 126 -26.10 -33.45 -3.67
N GLU A 127 -26.26 -34.78 -3.66
CA GLU A 127 -25.47 -35.68 -4.51
C GLU A 127 -25.78 -35.53 -6.01
N ASP A 128 -26.92 -34.95 -6.40
CA ASP A 128 -27.29 -34.71 -7.80
C ASP A 128 -26.88 -33.33 -8.33
N ASP A 129 -26.22 -32.53 -7.49
CA ASP A 129 -25.84 -31.15 -7.80
C ASP A 129 -27.04 -30.31 -8.26
N GLU A 130 -28.11 -30.35 -7.44
CA GLU A 130 -29.27 -29.50 -7.65
C GLU A 130 -28.85 -28.04 -7.59
N TYR A 131 -29.20 -27.27 -8.63
CA TYR A 131 -28.76 -25.90 -8.76
C TYR A 131 -29.90 -24.93 -9.02
N ARG A 132 -29.66 -23.67 -8.64
CA ARG A 132 -30.43 -22.51 -9.09
C ARG A 132 -29.47 -21.40 -9.53
N LEU A 133 -29.62 -20.91 -10.76
CA LEU A 133 -28.82 -19.82 -11.30
C LEU A 133 -29.43 -18.45 -10.95
N LEU A 134 -28.64 -17.39 -11.12
CA LEU A 134 -29.04 -16.01 -10.84
C LEU A 134 -30.25 -15.55 -11.68
N ASN A 135 -30.37 -16.07 -12.90
CA ASN A 135 -31.51 -15.82 -13.80
C ASN A 135 -32.77 -16.64 -13.43
N GLY A 136 -32.74 -17.41 -12.35
CA GLY A 136 -33.85 -18.21 -11.85
C GLY A 136 -34.00 -19.60 -12.49
N LYS A 137 -33.21 -19.95 -13.52
CA LYS A 137 -33.18 -21.32 -14.07
C LYS A 137 -32.68 -22.30 -13.01
N TYR A 138 -33.27 -23.48 -12.94
CA TYR A 138 -32.93 -24.52 -11.97
C TYR A 138 -32.89 -25.90 -12.64
N GLY A 139 -32.18 -26.85 -12.04
CA GLY A 139 -32.07 -28.21 -12.57
C GLY A 139 -31.01 -29.06 -11.85
N HIS A 140 -30.58 -30.11 -12.52
CA HIS A 140 -29.48 -31.00 -12.12
C HIS A 140 -28.55 -31.25 -13.33
N GLY A 141 -27.38 -31.85 -13.10
CA GLY A 141 -26.51 -32.34 -14.17
C GLY A 141 -25.39 -31.38 -14.61
N TRP A 142 -24.41 -31.17 -13.72
CA TRP A 142 -23.29 -30.23 -13.91
C TRP A 142 -22.12 -30.80 -14.76
N GLN A 143 -22.11 -32.10 -15.02
CA GLN A 143 -20.96 -32.84 -15.59
C GLN A 143 -20.58 -32.57 -17.05
N HIS A 144 -21.38 -31.81 -17.79
CA HIS A 144 -21.16 -31.62 -19.23
C HIS A 144 -20.49 -30.28 -19.60
N ILE A 145 -20.30 -29.37 -18.64
CA ILE A 145 -19.72 -28.05 -18.88
C ILE A 145 -18.27 -28.17 -19.36
N GLY A 146 -17.91 -27.51 -20.46
CA GLY A 146 -16.59 -27.60 -21.07
C GLY A 146 -16.40 -28.82 -22.00
N THR A 147 -17.46 -29.60 -22.25
CA THR A 147 -17.46 -30.72 -23.20
C THR A 147 -18.32 -30.43 -24.43
N ASP A 148 -18.22 -31.26 -25.46
CA ASP A 148 -19.10 -31.22 -26.65
C ASP A 148 -20.58 -31.45 -26.35
N LYS A 149 -20.89 -31.89 -25.12
CA LYS A 149 -22.24 -32.12 -24.61
C LYS A 149 -22.77 -30.97 -23.76
N GLU A 150 -22.03 -29.87 -23.58
CA GLU A 150 -22.53 -28.70 -22.86
C GLU A 150 -23.76 -28.10 -23.54
N ARG A 151 -24.71 -27.56 -22.76
CA ARG A 151 -25.99 -27.03 -23.26
C ARG A 151 -26.44 -25.87 -22.40
N ASP A 152 -27.06 -24.86 -22.99
CA ASP A 152 -27.69 -23.76 -22.24
C ASP A 152 -28.65 -24.30 -21.16
N PRO A 153 -28.62 -23.76 -19.93
CA PRO A 153 -27.79 -22.64 -19.45
C PRO A 153 -26.40 -23.03 -18.94
N LEU A 154 -26.07 -24.31 -18.91
CA LEU A 154 -24.83 -24.86 -18.36
C LEU A 154 -23.74 -24.94 -19.45
N THR A 155 -23.10 -23.81 -19.70
CA THR A 155 -21.99 -23.70 -20.65
C THR A 155 -20.77 -23.11 -19.95
N ILE A 156 -19.57 -23.40 -20.46
CA ILE A 156 -18.32 -22.92 -19.86
C ILE A 156 -18.21 -21.39 -19.83
N THR A 157 -18.98 -20.65 -20.63
CA THR A 157 -19.00 -19.18 -20.58
C THR A 157 -19.88 -18.65 -19.46
N GLU A 158 -20.99 -19.34 -19.16
CA GLU A 158 -22.00 -18.87 -18.21
C GLU A 158 -21.70 -19.31 -16.76
N VAL A 159 -21.18 -20.52 -16.57
CA VAL A 159 -20.95 -21.13 -15.25
C VAL A 159 -19.56 -21.77 -15.16
N MET A 160 -19.18 -22.26 -13.97
CA MET A 160 -17.93 -22.98 -13.74
C MET A 160 -18.04 -24.48 -14.09
N SER A 161 -17.01 -25.05 -14.72
CA SER A 161 -16.85 -26.51 -14.86
C SER A 161 -16.38 -27.15 -13.55
N TYR A 162 -16.50 -28.49 -13.38
CA TYR A 162 -15.98 -29.17 -12.19
C TYR A 162 -14.47 -28.96 -11.98
N ASP A 163 -13.71 -28.81 -13.06
CA ASP A 163 -12.27 -28.53 -12.97
C ASP A 163 -12.00 -27.13 -12.39
N GLU A 164 -12.83 -26.14 -12.75
CA GLU A 164 -12.77 -24.79 -12.18
C GLU A 164 -13.28 -24.76 -10.73
N LEU A 165 -14.29 -25.59 -10.41
CA LEU A 165 -14.79 -25.73 -9.05
C LEU A 165 -13.73 -26.23 -8.07
N LYS A 166 -12.81 -27.11 -8.51
CA LYS A 166 -11.65 -27.54 -7.70
C LYS A 166 -10.75 -26.37 -7.30
N LEU A 167 -10.61 -25.36 -8.17
CA LEU A 167 -9.88 -24.12 -7.83
C LEU A 167 -10.72 -23.23 -6.91
N SER A 168 -12.02 -23.10 -7.21
CA SER A 168 -12.98 -22.34 -6.43
C SER A 168 -13.05 -22.79 -4.96
N ALA A 169 -12.83 -24.08 -4.69
CA ALA A 169 -12.83 -24.64 -3.34
C ALA A 169 -11.72 -24.10 -2.42
N PHE A 170 -10.75 -23.37 -2.96
CA PHE A 170 -9.72 -22.68 -2.17
C PHE A 170 -10.00 -21.19 -1.97
N MET A 171 -11.04 -20.64 -2.61
CA MET A 171 -11.38 -19.23 -2.51
C MET A 171 -12.06 -18.94 -1.18
N SER A 172 -11.49 -18.00 -0.42
CA SER A 172 -12.12 -17.47 0.79
C SER A 172 -12.60 -16.04 0.56
N VAL A 173 -13.65 -15.64 1.28
CA VAL A 173 -14.07 -14.24 1.38
C VAL A 173 -14.19 -13.89 2.85
N THR A 174 -13.59 -12.77 3.25
CA THR A 174 -13.48 -12.35 4.65
C THR A 174 -13.88 -10.89 4.79
N SER A 175 -14.54 -10.54 5.89
CA SER A 175 -14.83 -9.16 6.27
C SER A 175 -15.10 -9.03 7.77
N TYR A 176 -15.07 -7.79 8.28
CA TYR A 176 -15.84 -7.49 9.48
C TYR A 176 -17.34 -7.69 9.23
N THR A 177 -18.07 -8.04 10.27
CA THR A 177 -19.54 -8.10 10.29
C THR A 177 -20.07 -7.66 11.64
N TYR A 178 -21.31 -7.18 11.64
CA TYR A 178 -22.12 -7.07 12.85
C TYR A 178 -22.83 -8.41 13.09
N PHE A 179 -22.80 -8.92 14.33
CA PHE A 179 -23.45 -10.18 14.68
C PHE A 179 -24.90 -9.94 15.11
N VAL A 180 -25.83 -10.46 14.31
CA VAL A 180 -27.28 -10.37 14.51
C VAL A 180 -27.72 -11.20 15.73
N ASN A 181 -27.11 -12.39 15.91
CA ASN A 181 -27.37 -13.34 16.99
C ASN A 181 -26.16 -14.26 17.21
N LYS A 182 -26.26 -15.21 18.15
CA LYS A 182 -25.16 -16.11 18.54
C LYS A 182 -24.67 -17.04 17.41
N GLY A 183 -25.40 -17.19 16.31
CA GLY A 183 -24.96 -17.97 15.15
C GLY A 183 -25.22 -19.48 15.21
N HIS A 184 -26.00 -19.97 16.18
CA HIS A 184 -26.37 -21.38 16.22
C HIS A 184 -27.15 -21.81 14.97
N ARG A 185 -27.13 -23.09 14.62
CA ARG A 185 -27.71 -23.62 13.36
C ARG A 185 -29.21 -23.45 13.20
N THR A 186 -29.93 -23.07 14.26
CA THR A 186 -31.39 -22.89 14.29
C THR A 186 -31.77 -21.42 14.54
N ASN A 187 -30.85 -20.48 14.28
CA ASN A 187 -31.05 -19.07 14.63
C ASN A 187 -32.13 -18.36 13.78
N GLU A 188 -32.38 -18.86 12.56
CA GLU A 188 -33.50 -18.44 11.69
C GLU A 188 -33.59 -16.93 11.44
N GLY A 189 -32.47 -16.21 11.58
CA GLY A 189 -32.40 -14.76 11.38
C GLY A 189 -33.07 -13.97 12.50
N LYS A 190 -33.27 -14.56 13.68
CA LYS A 190 -33.84 -13.82 14.82
C LYS A 190 -32.77 -12.91 15.40
N PHE A 191 -33.06 -11.61 15.54
CA PHE A 191 -32.15 -10.66 16.16
C PHE A 191 -32.08 -10.89 17.67
N GLN A 192 -30.87 -10.93 18.22
CA GLN A 192 -30.64 -11.05 19.66
C GLN A 192 -30.72 -9.66 20.30
N GLU A 193 -31.80 -9.39 21.04
CA GLU A 193 -32.02 -8.11 21.71
C GLU A 193 -31.10 -7.94 22.96
N ASP A 194 -30.86 -8.99 23.74
CA ASP A 194 -29.88 -8.92 24.83
C ASP A 194 -28.45 -9.03 24.28
N ARG A 195 -27.81 -7.87 24.15
CA ARG A 195 -26.44 -7.72 23.62
C ARG A 195 -25.35 -8.21 24.56
N ASN A 196 -25.67 -8.61 25.80
CA ASN A 196 -24.68 -9.23 26.69
C ASN A 196 -24.39 -10.69 26.33
N GLU A 197 -25.26 -11.34 25.54
CA GLU A 197 -25.09 -12.75 25.17
C GLU A 197 -24.28 -12.96 23.88
N VAL A 198 -24.03 -11.91 23.11
CA VAL A 198 -23.47 -11.96 21.75
C VAL A 198 -22.38 -10.89 21.61
N GLU A 199 -21.29 -11.21 20.92
CA GLU A 199 -20.36 -10.16 20.51
C GLU A 199 -21.04 -9.22 19.52
N ASP A 200 -20.74 -7.92 19.57
CA ASP A 200 -21.39 -7.00 18.64
C ASP A 200 -20.83 -7.14 17.22
N GLU A 201 -19.51 -7.29 17.13
CA GLU A 201 -18.77 -7.29 15.87
C GLU A 201 -17.61 -8.26 15.93
N GLY A 202 -17.22 -8.78 14.77
CA GLY A 202 -16.05 -9.64 14.61
C GLY A 202 -15.70 -9.82 13.13
N ILE A 203 -14.74 -10.70 12.86
CA ILE A 203 -14.40 -11.11 11.50
C ILE A 203 -15.17 -12.39 11.17
N ILE A 204 -15.78 -12.44 10.00
CA ILE A 204 -16.35 -13.67 9.44
C ILE A 204 -15.61 -14.07 8.17
N VAL A 205 -15.20 -15.33 8.10
CA VAL A 205 -14.42 -15.89 7.00
C VAL A 205 -15.19 -17.06 6.39
N GLY A 206 -15.55 -16.94 5.11
CA GLY A 206 -16.11 -18.03 4.32
C GLY A 206 -14.99 -18.99 3.91
N MET A 207 -15.09 -20.24 4.37
CA MET A 207 -14.10 -21.28 4.11
C MET A 207 -14.78 -22.48 3.46
N ILE A 208 -14.25 -22.95 2.33
CA ILE A 208 -14.84 -24.08 1.61
C ILE A 208 -14.14 -25.38 2.03
N GLY A 209 -14.95 -26.29 2.56
CA GLY A 209 -14.51 -27.63 2.97
C GLY A 209 -14.31 -28.58 1.80
N THR A 210 -13.74 -29.74 2.10
CA THR A 210 -13.56 -30.83 1.12
C THR A 210 -14.91 -31.51 0.85
N ARG A 211 -15.33 -31.55 -0.42
CA ARG A 211 -16.58 -32.22 -0.81
C ARG A 211 -16.30 -33.60 -1.42
N ILE A 212 -16.57 -34.65 -0.63
CA ILE A 212 -16.37 -36.06 -1.04
C ILE A 212 -17.72 -36.77 -1.28
N GLU A 213 -18.83 -36.04 -1.27
CA GLU A 213 -20.19 -36.57 -1.48
C GLU A 213 -20.43 -37.05 -2.93
N LYS A 214 -19.78 -36.42 -3.93
CA LYS A 214 -19.98 -36.73 -5.36
C LYS A 214 -18.82 -37.55 -5.92
N GLU A 215 -19.09 -38.79 -6.34
CA GLU A 215 -18.08 -39.64 -6.97
C GLU A 215 -17.56 -39.05 -8.30
N GLY A 216 -16.26 -39.21 -8.59
CA GLY A 216 -15.68 -38.92 -9.91
C GLY A 216 -15.12 -37.52 -10.10
N VAL A 217 -15.49 -36.55 -9.26
CA VAL A 217 -15.25 -35.12 -9.47
C VAL A 217 -14.76 -34.43 -8.19
N MET A 218 -14.37 -33.15 -8.28
CA MET A 218 -13.99 -32.33 -7.12
C MET A 218 -12.90 -32.99 -6.26
N GLU A 219 -12.90 -32.79 -4.94
CA GLU A 219 -11.96 -33.44 -4.03
C GLU A 219 -12.09 -34.96 -3.99
N TYR A 220 -13.25 -35.55 -4.30
CA TYR A 220 -13.37 -37.01 -4.42
C TYR A 220 -12.39 -37.56 -5.45
N GLN A 221 -12.24 -36.88 -6.60
CA GLN A 221 -11.34 -37.30 -7.67
C GLN A 221 -9.87 -37.40 -7.22
N ASP A 222 -9.45 -36.53 -6.29
CA ASP A 222 -8.08 -36.48 -5.80
C ASP A 222 -7.86 -37.40 -4.59
N VAL A 223 -8.84 -37.51 -3.70
CA VAL A 223 -8.70 -38.16 -2.39
C VAL A 223 -9.14 -39.62 -2.40
N VAL A 224 -10.18 -39.97 -3.17
CA VAL A 224 -10.74 -41.33 -3.20
C VAL A 224 -10.26 -42.07 -4.44
N ILE A 225 -9.66 -43.24 -4.20
CA ILE A 225 -9.14 -44.13 -5.24
C ILE A 225 -10.08 -45.32 -5.38
N SER A 226 -10.65 -45.50 -6.58
CA SER A 226 -11.57 -46.61 -6.88
C SER A 226 -11.25 -47.29 -8.20
N LYS A 227 -11.62 -48.57 -8.32
CA LYS A 227 -11.46 -49.36 -9.56
C LYS A 227 -12.13 -48.71 -10.77
N ARG A 228 -13.26 -48.02 -10.56
CA ARG A 228 -14.04 -47.38 -11.62
C ARG A 228 -13.42 -46.05 -12.08
N GLN A 229 -12.92 -45.25 -11.14
CA GLN A 229 -12.38 -43.93 -11.43
C GLN A 229 -10.91 -43.99 -11.86
N ASN A 230 -10.05 -44.67 -11.09
CA ASN A 230 -8.59 -44.61 -11.23
C ASN A 230 -8.09 -45.58 -12.30
N THR A 231 -8.46 -45.32 -13.55
CA THR A 231 -8.03 -46.06 -14.74
C THR A 231 -7.20 -45.15 -15.65
N LYS A 232 -6.42 -45.77 -16.55
CA LYS A 232 -5.67 -45.01 -17.57
C LYS A 232 -6.58 -44.19 -18.48
N ASP A 233 -7.75 -44.72 -18.83
CA ASP A 233 -8.73 -44.06 -19.70
C ASP A 233 -9.33 -42.79 -19.06
N HIS A 234 -9.41 -42.74 -17.74
CA HIS A 234 -9.81 -41.54 -16.99
C HIS A 234 -8.63 -40.63 -16.62
N GLY A 235 -7.45 -40.90 -17.16
CA GLY A 235 -6.29 -40.03 -17.03
C GLY A 235 -5.44 -40.25 -15.78
N PHE A 236 -5.57 -41.41 -15.12
CA PHE A 236 -4.77 -41.80 -13.95
C PHE A 236 -3.66 -42.79 -14.31
N GLY A 237 -2.52 -42.69 -13.61
CA GLY A 237 -1.38 -43.60 -13.74
C GLY A 237 -0.05 -42.88 -13.82
N ARG A 238 1.03 -43.54 -13.38
CA ARG A 238 2.37 -42.93 -13.34
C ARG A 238 2.88 -42.50 -14.71
N ASP A 239 2.52 -43.25 -15.74
CA ASP A 239 2.90 -43.04 -17.13
C ASP A 239 1.96 -42.06 -17.86
N ILE A 240 0.83 -41.70 -17.26
CA ILE A 240 -0.10 -40.73 -17.84
C ILE A 240 0.40 -39.30 -17.59
N GLN A 241 0.42 -38.51 -18.65
CA GLN A 241 0.81 -37.11 -18.66
C GLN A 241 -0.30 -36.25 -19.22
N HIS A 242 -0.26 -34.96 -18.93
CA HIS A 242 -1.14 -33.95 -19.52
C HIS A 242 -2.65 -34.16 -19.26
N THR A 243 -3.00 -34.62 -18.06
CA THR A 243 -4.38 -34.76 -17.58
C THR A 243 -4.62 -33.88 -16.35
N VAL A 244 -5.89 -33.56 -16.07
CA VAL A 244 -6.25 -32.78 -14.87
C VAL A 244 -5.87 -33.50 -13.57
N PRO A 245 -6.12 -34.82 -13.40
CA PRO A 245 -5.58 -35.56 -12.24
C PRO A 245 -4.07 -35.42 -12.09
N LYS A 246 -3.31 -35.41 -13.19
CA LYS A 246 -1.86 -35.21 -13.16
C LYS A 246 -1.45 -33.79 -12.76
N LEU A 247 -2.19 -32.77 -13.24
CA LEU A 247 -1.95 -31.37 -12.85
C LEU A 247 -2.10 -31.19 -11.34
N PHE A 248 -3.20 -31.67 -10.76
CA PHE A 248 -3.44 -31.57 -9.32
C PHE A 248 -2.50 -32.46 -8.51
N SER A 249 -2.20 -33.69 -8.96
CA SER A 249 -1.21 -34.53 -8.27
C SER A 249 0.16 -33.88 -8.21
N ASN A 250 0.60 -33.22 -9.31
CA ASN A 250 1.85 -32.47 -9.33
C ASN A 250 1.84 -31.28 -8.38
N PHE A 251 0.73 -30.53 -8.29
CA PHE A 251 0.57 -29.44 -7.33
C PHE A 251 0.72 -29.93 -5.88
N TYR A 252 0.05 -31.04 -5.55
CA TYR A 252 0.16 -31.67 -4.24
C TYR A 252 1.49 -32.43 -4.06
N GLN A 253 2.35 -32.54 -5.07
CA GLN A 253 3.57 -33.36 -5.03
C GLN A 253 3.27 -34.81 -4.60
N GLU A 254 2.24 -35.39 -5.20
CA GLU A 254 1.79 -36.76 -5.00
C GLU A 254 1.71 -37.49 -6.35
N GLU A 255 1.68 -38.83 -6.30
CA GLU A 255 1.54 -39.64 -7.51
C GLU A 255 0.07 -39.74 -7.96
N SER A 256 -0.19 -39.53 -9.25
CA SER A 256 -1.47 -39.94 -9.86
C SER A 256 -1.40 -41.43 -10.17
N LEU A 257 -2.16 -42.25 -9.44
CA LEU A 257 -2.09 -43.71 -9.50
C LEU A 257 -3.36 -44.30 -10.10
N THR A 258 -3.18 -45.35 -10.90
CA THR A 258 -4.26 -46.30 -11.18
C THR A 258 -4.62 -47.08 -9.90
N TYR A 259 -5.79 -47.69 -9.89
CA TYR A 259 -6.23 -48.48 -8.74
C TYR A 259 -5.25 -49.60 -8.35
N ASP A 260 -4.73 -50.37 -9.31
CA ASP A 260 -3.81 -51.47 -9.04
C ASP A 260 -2.45 -50.98 -8.51
N GLU A 261 -1.98 -49.84 -9.03
CA GLU A 261 -0.78 -49.18 -8.53
C GLU A 261 -0.95 -48.68 -7.09
N ALA A 262 -2.11 -48.09 -6.77
CA ALA A 262 -2.44 -47.63 -5.43
C ALA A 262 -2.61 -48.80 -4.45
N LEU A 263 -3.21 -49.91 -4.88
CA LEU A 263 -3.33 -51.12 -4.06
C LEU A 263 -1.95 -51.72 -3.75
N THR A 264 -1.05 -51.71 -4.72
CA THR A 264 0.35 -52.11 -4.52
C THR A 264 1.07 -51.17 -3.55
N ALA A 265 0.86 -49.86 -3.67
CA ALA A 265 1.42 -48.88 -2.74
C ALA A 265 0.89 -49.07 -1.31
N LYS A 266 -0.41 -49.31 -1.16
CA LYS A 266 -1.05 -49.59 0.13
C LYS A 266 -0.48 -50.84 0.82
N ASN A 267 -0.21 -51.91 0.07
CA ASN A 267 0.36 -53.12 0.67
C ASN A 267 1.77 -52.89 1.27
N ASN A 268 2.46 -51.84 0.82
CA ASN A 268 3.76 -51.41 1.33
C ASN A 268 3.66 -50.21 2.29
N ASP A 269 2.45 -49.72 2.59
CA ASP A 269 2.24 -48.54 3.41
C ASP A 269 2.29 -48.88 4.90
N SER A 270 3.45 -48.65 5.52
CA SER A 270 3.64 -48.78 6.96
C SER A 270 3.26 -47.52 7.75
N TYR A 271 2.89 -46.43 7.08
CA TYR A 271 2.70 -45.11 7.69
C TYR A 271 1.24 -44.66 7.76
N GLY A 272 0.33 -45.38 7.11
CA GLY A 272 -1.11 -45.14 7.15
C GLY A 272 -1.58 -44.08 6.15
N LYS A 273 -0.82 -43.81 5.10
CA LYS A 273 -1.22 -42.94 3.98
C LYS A 273 -2.58 -43.37 3.40
N TYR A 274 -2.84 -44.66 3.24
CA TYR A 274 -4.07 -45.17 2.62
C TYR A 274 -5.02 -45.84 3.62
N THR A 275 -6.21 -45.28 3.80
CA THR A 275 -7.27 -45.87 4.62
C THR A 275 -8.28 -46.60 3.74
N THR A 276 -8.63 -47.84 4.09
CA THR A 276 -9.74 -48.54 3.39
C THR A 276 -11.05 -48.01 3.95
N ILE A 277 -11.97 -47.60 3.07
CA ILE A 277 -13.28 -47.08 3.44
C ILE A 277 -14.39 -48.06 3.01
N ILE A 278 -15.31 -47.66 2.15
CA ILE A 278 -16.46 -48.48 1.73
C ILE A 278 -16.01 -49.46 0.62
N GLY A 279 -16.23 -50.75 0.85
CA GLY A 279 -15.83 -51.81 -0.09
C GLY A 279 -14.31 -51.87 -0.29
N ASP A 280 -13.87 -51.87 -1.55
CA ASP A 280 -12.45 -51.89 -1.93
C ASP A 280 -11.88 -50.49 -2.23
N GLN A 281 -12.59 -49.40 -1.89
CA GLN A 281 -12.12 -48.03 -2.11
C GLN A 281 -11.03 -47.64 -1.10
N LEU A 282 -10.02 -46.91 -1.59
CA LEU A 282 -8.94 -46.39 -0.76
C LEU A 282 -9.10 -44.87 -0.64
N PHE A 283 -8.86 -44.35 0.56
CA PHE A 283 -8.79 -42.93 0.87
C PHE A 283 -7.33 -42.54 1.07
N ASP A 284 -6.85 -41.55 0.32
CA ASP A 284 -5.48 -41.03 0.44
C ASP A 284 -5.44 -39.87 1.45
N ASN A 285 -4.94 -40.17 2.65
CA ASN A 285 -4.84 -39.21 3.73
C ASN A 285 -3.85 -38.07 3.42
N HIS A 286 -2.88 -38.28 2.53
CA HIS A 286 -1.93 -37.22 2.17
C HIS A 286 -2.58 -36.19 1.24
N PHE A 287 -3.33 -36.62 0.22
CA PHE A 287 -4.09 -35.68 -0.61
C PHE A 287 -5.09 -34.87 0.23
N TYR A 288 -5.82 -35.55 1.12
CA TYR A 288 -6.76 -34.89 2.02
C TYR A 288 -6.08 -33.86 2.93
N TYR A 289 -4.98 -34.26 3.58
CA TYR A 289 -4.15 -33.38 4.41
C TYR A 289 -3.67 -32.14 3.63
N LYS A 290 -3.03 -32.32 2.47
CA LYS A 290 -2.46 -31.22 1.68
C LYS A 290 -3.54 -30.26 1.17
N ARG A 291 -4.70 -30.77 0.81
CA ARG A 291 -5.88 -29.97 0.46
C ARG A 291 -6.35 -29.11 1.64
N LEU A 292 -6.39 -29.68 2.84
CA LEU A 292 -6.76 -28.96 4.06
C LEU A 292 -5.69 -27.95 4.48
N SER A 293 -4.40 -28.28 4.37
CA SER A 293 -3.28 -27.42 4.77
C SER A 293 -3.40 -26.01 4.20
N ILE A 294 -3.76 -25.90 2.91
CA ILE A 294 -3.92 -24.60 2.26
C ILE A 294 -5.06 -23.78 2.87
N SER A 295 -6.21 -24.40 3.16
CA SER A 295 -7.35 -23.72 3.80
C SER A 295 -7.04 -23.35 5.24
N VAL A 296 -6.34 -24.21 5.98
CA VAL A 296 -5.90 -23.96 7.35
C VAL A 296 -4.92 -22.80 7.40
N ASP A 297 -3.90 -22.78 6.54
CA ASP A 297 -2.93 -21.70 6.46
C ASP A 297 -3.62 -20.37 6.13
N THR A 298 -4.53 -20.38 5.16
CA THR A 298 -5.29 -19.19 4.77
C THR A 298 -6.07 -18.60 5.96
N LEU A 299 -6.75 -19.45 6.73
CA LEU A 299 -7.52 -19.03 7.91
C LEU A 299 -6.62 -18.49 9.03
N LEU A 300 -5.52 -19.20 9.33
CA LEU A 300 -4.59 -18.80 10.39
C LEU A 300 -3.90 -17.47 10.05
N LEU A 301 -3.43 -17.30 8.81
CA LEU A 301 -2.77 -16.09 8.36
C LEU A 301 -3.73 -14.88 8.35
N GLU A 302 -4.98 -15.08 7.93
CA GLU A 302 -6.04 -14.05 7.99
C GLU A 302 -6.32 -13.62 9.43
N ALA A 303 -6.56 -14.57 10.33
CA ALA A 303 -6.86 -14.29 11.73
C ALA A 303 -5.70 -13.52 12.40
N ASN A 304 -4.46 -13.96 12.16
CA ASN A 304 -3.26 -13.32 12.66
C ASN A 304 -3.10 -11.89 12.11
N SER A 305 -3.35 -11.69 10.81
CA SER A 305 -3.22 -10.38 10.17
C SER A 305 -4.28 -9.39 10.69
N ARG A 306 -5.55 -9.80 10.78
CA ARG A 306 -6.63 -8.97 11.32
C ARG A 306 -6.38 -8.55 12.77
N ALA A 307 -5.94 -9.49 13.61
CA ALA A 307 -5.60 -9.23 14.99
C ALA A 307 -4.46 -8.21 15.13
N LYS A 308 -3.39 -8.40 14.34
CA LYS A 308 -2.26 -7.47 14.26
C LYS A 308 -2.70 -6.07 13.85
N SER A 309 -3.51 -5.96 12.80
CA SER A 309 -3.99 -4.68 12.25
C SER A 309 -4.84 -3.87 13.23
N CYS A 310 -5.54 -4.51 14.16
CA CYS A 310 -6.32 -3.82 15.19
C CYS A 310 -5.68 -3.85 16.59
N SER A 311 -4.41 -4.26 16.68
CA SER A 311 -3.64 -4.34 17.95
C SER A 311 -4.37 -5.13 19.05
N LYS A 312 -4.97 -6.27 18.68
CA LYS A 312 -5.60 -7.23 19.59
C LYS A 312 -5.01 -8.61 19.38
N SER A 313 -5.27 -9.54 20.29
CA SER A 313 -5.08 -10.97 20.01
C SER A 313 -6.37 -11.57 19.45
N ALA A 314 -6.26 -12.52 18.53
CA ALA A 314 -7.40 -13.24 17.96
C ALA A 314 -7.84 -14.40 18.86
N TYR A 315 -9.16 -14.52 19.02
CA TYR A 315 -9.85 -15.74 19.40
C TYR A 315 -10.47 -16.33 18.13
N LEU A 316 -9.90 -17.43 17.62
CA LEU A 316 -10.32 -18.05 16.38
C LEU A 316 -11.33 -19.17 16.63
N HIS A 317 -12.58 -19.00 16.20
CA HIS A 317 -13.62 -20.01 16.21
C HIS A 317 -13.63 -20.81 14.89
N VAL A 318 -13.35 -22.10 15.02
CA VAL A 318 -13.18 -23.05 13.91
C VAL A 318 -14.30 -24.08 13.94
N VAL A 319 -15.06 -24.17 12.86
CA VAL A 319 -16.01 -25.26 12.64
C VAL A 319 -15.42 -26.35 11.74
N GLY A 320 -16.04 -27.53 11.73
CA GLY A 320 -15.62 -28.61 10.83
C GLY A 320 -15.91 -28.30 9.35
N LEU A 321 -14.88 -27.92 8.60
CA LEU A 321 -15.00 -27.64 7.16
C LEU A 321 -15.06 -28.95 6.37
N GLY A 322 -16.24 -29.30 5.84
CA GLY A 322 -16.44 -30.56 5.10
C GLY A 322 -16.56 -31.82 5.98
N LEU A 323 -16.65 -31.68 7.30
CA LEU A 323 -16.83 -32.81 8.23
C LEU A 323 -18.31 -33.19 8.49
N GLY A 324 -19.23 -32.48 7.83
CA GLY A 324 -20.68 -32.71 7.89
C GLY A 324 -21.14 -33.81 6.93
N VAL A 325 -22.10 -33.50 6.05
CA VAL A 325 -22.61 -34.44 5.03
C VAL A 325 -21.58 -34.75 3.93
N TRP A 326 -20.50 -33.97 3.83
CA TRP A 326 -19.47 -34.13 2.80
C TRP A 326 -18.36 -35.15 3.11
N LYS A 327 -18.25 -35.63 4.36
CA LYS A 327 -17.27 -36.66 4.70
C LYS A 327 -17.81 -38.05 4.36
N ILE A 328 -16.90 -38.96 4.01
CA ILE A 328 -17.23 -40.37 3.73
C ILE A 328 -16.86 -41.30 4.89
N SER A 329 -16.01 -40.87 5.83
CA SER A 329 -15.61 -41.68 6.98
C SER A 329 -15.15 -40.84 8.18
N ASP A 330 -15.34 -41.36 9.40
CA ASP A 330 -15.06 -40.63 10.64
C ASP A 330 -13.57 -40.38 10.91
N HIS A 331 -12.65 -41.14 10.29
CA HIS A 331 -11.21 -40.90 10.44
C HIS A 331 -10.78 -39.52 9.92
N GLN A 332 -11.57 -38.91 9.01
CA GLN A 332 -11.35 -37.56 8.51
C GLN A 332 -11.31 -36.51 9.62
N ASN A 333 -12.07 -36.68 10.71
CA ASN A 333 -12.00 -35.76 11.87
C ASN A 333 -10.59 -35.74 12.46
N LYS A 334 -9.97 -36.91 12.58
CA LYS A 334 -8.60 -37.03 13.11
C LYS A 334 -7.61 -36.36 12.16
N VAL A 335 -7.67 -36.66 10.85
CA VAL A 335 -6.74 -36.07 9.87
C VAL A 335 -6.90 -34.56 9.81
N TYR A 336 -8.14 -34.04 9.91
CA TYR A 336 -8.42 -32.61 9.99
C TYR A 336 -7.71 -31.94 11.18
N MET A 337 -7.82 -32.53 12.37
CA MET A 337 -7.18 -32.00 13.56
C MET A 337 -5.65 -32.17 13.56
N ASP A 338 -5.15 -33.29 13.05
CA ASP A 338 -3.71 -33.50 12.84
C ASP A 338 -3.16 -32.47 11.84
N THR A 339 -3.95 -32.06 10.83
CA THR A 339 -3.58 -31.01 9.87
C THR A 339 -3.39 -29.67 10.58
N PHE A 340 -4.34 -29.26 11.43
CA PHE A 340 -4.19 -28.05 12.23
C PHE A 340 -2.92 -28.08 13.08
N ALA A 341 -2.64 -29.19 13.76
CA ALA A 341 -1.43 -29.31 14.57
C ALA A 341 -0.14 -29.18 13.73
N GLU A 342 -0.10 -29.79 12.55
CA GLU A 342 1.04 -29.65 11.63
C GLU A 342 1.20 -28.20 11.17
N ARG A 343 0.11 -27.56 10.73
CA ARG A 343 0.18 -26.18 10.22
C ARG A 343 0.56 -25.16 11.29
N LEU A 344 0.05 -25.34 12.52
CA LEU A 344 0.48 -24.55 13.67
C LEU A 344 1.97 -24.70 13.95
N ALA A 345 2.51 -25.92 13.86
CA ALA A 345 3.95 -26.16 14.01
C ALA A 345 4.76 -25.52 12.87
N SER A 346 4.30 -25.66 11.62
CA SER A 346 4.97 -25.19 10.42
C SER A 346 5.02 -23.67 10.32
N LEU A 347 3.90 -22.99 10.56
CA LEU A 347 3.84 -21.52 10.57
C LEU A 347 4.52 -20.94 11.82
N GLY A 348 4.41 -21.62 12.97
CA GLY A 348 5.17 -21.34 14.18
C GLY A 348 5.24 -19.85 14.53
N GLU A 349 6.46 -19.29 14.50
CA GLU A 349 6.76 -17.90 14.86
C GLU A 349 6.02 -16.85 14.02
N LYS A 350 5.36 -17.22 12.92
CA LYS A 350 4.53 -16.30 12.12
C LYS A 350 3.18 -15.99 12.76
N LEU A 351 2.72 -16.83 13.70
CA LEU A 351 1.40 -16.74 14.33
C LEU A 351 1.46 -16.06 15.71
N GLN A 352 1.97 -14.82 15.76
CA GLN A 352 2.19 -14.08 17.01
C GLN A 352 0.94 -13.40 17.60
N ASN A 353 -0.14 -13.30 16.84
CA ASN A 353 -1.31 -12.51 17.22
C ASN A 353 -2.57 -13.37 17.43
N ILE A 354 -2.45 -14.70 17.38
CA ILE A 354 -3.55 -15.61 17.73
C ILE A 354 -3.30 -16.08 19.15
N SER A 355 -4.21 -15.79 20.08
CA SER A 355 -4.07 -16.26 21.45
C SER A 355 -4.80 -17.59 21.69
N ASP A 356 -5.90 -17.82 20.98
CA ASP A 356 -6.79 -18.95 21.22
C ASP A 356 -7.36 -19.51 19.91
N ILE A 357 -7.51 -20.83 19.85
CA ILE A 357 -8.26 -21.52 18.81
C ILE A 357 -9.31 -22.41 19.48
N CYS A 358 -10.57 -22.18 19.13
CA CYS A 358 -11.72 -22.98 19.55
C CYS A 358 -12.19 -23.88 18.41
N PHE A 359 -11.96 -25.17 18.55
CA PHE A 359 -12.48 -26.20 17.66
C PHE A 359 -13.91 -26.56 18.09
N ALA A 360 -14.88 -25.92 17.44
CA ALA A 360 -16.28 -25.99 17.81
C ALA A 360 -17.04 -27.09 17.08
N HIS A 361 -17.75 -27.93 17.83
CA HIS A 361 -18.58 -29.02 17.31
C HIS A 361 -17.83 -30.04 16.42
N ILE A 362 -16.53 -30.21 16.61
CA ILE A 362 -15.71 -31.20 15.90
C ILE A 362 -15.62 -32.47 16.74
N LYS A 363 -15.87 -33.64 16.13
CA LYS A 363 -15.86 -34.95 16.80
C LYS A 363 -14.44 -35.50 16.93
N HIS A 364 -13.57 -34.76 17.62
CA HIS A 364 -12.23 -35.19 18.03
C HIS A 364 -11.77 -34.29 19.20
N ASP A 365 -10.96 -34.84 20.11
CA ASP A 365 -10.64 -34.22 21.41
C ASP A 365 -9.18 -33.75 21.52
N LYS A 366 -8.42 -33.80 20.42
CA LYS A 366 -7.00 -33.40 20.38
C LYS A 366 -6.63 -32.69 19.09
N CYS A 367 -5.76 -31.70 19.19
CA CYS A 367 -5.07 -31.06 18.08
C CYS A 367 -3.63 -31.56 18.11
N GLY A 368 -3.35 -32.64 17.38
CA GLY A 368 -2.08 -33.37 17.52
C GLY A 368 -1.97 -34.02 18.90
N ASN A 369 -1.06 -33.53 19.74
CA ASN A 369 -0.89 -34.02 21.11
C ASN A 369 -1.62 -33.16 22.16
N TYR A 370 -2.20 -32.02 21.75
CA TYR A 370 -2.74 -31.02 22.67
C TYR A 370 -4.26 -31.19 22.86
N GLY A 371 -4.68 -31.33 24.11
CA GLY A 371 -6.08 -31.41 24.51
C GLY A 371 -6.72 -30.06 24.80
N ASP A 372 -7.93 -30.10 25.36
CA ASP A 372 -8.65 -28.90 25.80
C ASP A 372 -7.90 -28.14 26.90
N ASN A 373 -7.91 -26.81 26.82
CA ASN A 373 -7.20 -25.88 27.69
C ASN A 373 -5.66 -25.99 27.70
N GLU A 374 -5.07 -26.83 26.85
CA GLU A 374 -3.61 -26.94 26.72
C GLU A 374 -3.06 -25.87 25.76
N ILE A 375 -1.78 -25.52 25.95
CA ILE A 375 -1.09 -24.52 25.14
C ILE A 375 -0.26 -25.24 24.07
N PHE A 376 -0.58 -24.98 22.80
CA PHE A 376 0.29 -25.31 21.68
C PHE A 376 1.46 -24.32 21.66
N PRO A 377 2.71 -24.75 21.95
CA PRO A 377 3.83 -23.84 22.15
C PRO A 377 4.25 -23.18 20.84
N ILE A 378 4.45 -21.87 20.88
CA ILE A 378 5.03 -21.09 19.79
C ILE A 378 6.18 -20.27 20.36
N LYS A 379 7.34 -20.37 19.71
CA LYS A 379 8.54 -19.65 20.14
C LYS A 379 8.29 -18.14 20.10
N ASP A 380 8.74 -17.47 21.17
CA ASP A 380 8.66 -16.02 21.39
C ASP A 380 7.23 -15.43 21.44
N HIS A 381 6.20 -16.29 21.51
CA HIS A 381 4.80 -15.87 21.66
C HIS A 381 4.55 -15.25 23.04
N SER A 382 3.81 -14.13 23.10
CA SER A 382 3.58 -13.38 24.34
C SER A 382 2.92 -14.21 25.45
N ASN A 383 2.14 -15.22 25.06
CA ASN A 383 1.44 -16.13 25.97
C ASN A 383 2.11 -17.51 26.08
N GLY A 384 3.34 -17.66 25.58
CA GLY A 384 4.04 -18.95 25.46
C GLY A 384 3.53 -19.88 24.34
N GLY A 385 2.38 -19.56 23.75
CA GLY A 385 1.79 -20.27 22.62
C GLY A 385 0.32 -19.93 22.43
N ILE A 386 -0.40 -20.81 21.73
CA ILE A 386 -1.83 -20.69 21.43
C ILE A 386 -2.62 -21.66 22.30
N LYS A 387 -3.63 -21.15 23.01
CA LYS A 387 -4.52 -21.97 23.85
C LYS A 387 -5.53 -22.71 22.96
N VAL A 388 -5.63 -24.02 23.11
CA VAL A 388 -6.54 -24.87 22.34
C VAL A 388 -7.80 -25.17 23.15
N HIS A 389 -8.97 -25.01 22.53
CA HIS A 389 -10.27 -25.28 23.14
C HIS A 389 -11.09 -26.27 22.29
N PHE A 390 -11.81 -27.18 22.95
CA PHE A 390 -12.77 -28.10 22.33
C PHE A 390 -14.14 -27.89 22.95
N LEU A 391 -14.95 -27.02 22.33
CA LEU A 391 -16.20 -26.54 22.92
C LEU A 391 -17.40 -26.77 22.00
N GLU A 392 -18.58 -26.93 22.59
CA GLU A 392 -19.85 -26.79 21.86
C GLU A 392 -20.32 -25.33 21.94
N ARG A 393 -19.46 -24.43 21.45
CA ARG A 393 -19.64 -22.99 21.56
C ARG A 393 -20.31 -22.41 20.33
N ASP A 394 -21.36 -21.62 20.55
CA ASP A 394 -22.00 -20.81 19.51
C ASP A 394 -21.00 -19.79 18.91
N PRO A 395 -20.96 -19.63 17.56
CA PRO A 395 -19.90 -18.87 16.89
C PRO A 395 -19.75 -17.41 17.34
N HIS A 396 -20.85 -16.71 17.64
CA HIS A 396 -20.86 -15.28 17.94
C HIS A 396 -21.21 -14.97 19.39
N ALA A 397 -21.28 -15.98 20.26
CA ALA A 397 -21.59 -15.74 21.67
C ALA A 397 -20.56 -14.77 22.30
N LYS A 398 -20.92 -14.07 23.37
CA LYS A 398 -19.99 -13.12 24.01
C LYS A 398 -18.71 -13.82 24.48
N LEU A 399 -17.56 -13.15 24.35
CA LEU A 399 -16.30 -13.57 24.97
C LEU A 399 -16.26 -13.03 26.41
N THR A 400 -16.04 -13.91 27.38
CA THR A 400 -16.06 -13.58 28.81
C THR A 400 -14.70 -13.80 29.44
N ASP A 401 -14.55 -13.36 30.69
CA ASP A 401 -13.38 -13.67 31.53
C ASP A 401 -12.04 -13.33 30.84
N GLU A 402 -11.12 -14.30 30.73
CA GLU A 402 -9.79 -14.15 30.10
C GLU A 402 -9.85 -13.86 28.59
N GLU A 403 -11.00 -14.08 27.95
CA GLU A 403 -11.19 -13.92 26.51
C GLU A 403 -11.78 -12.55 26.15
N LYS A 404 -12.27 -11.81 27.14
CA LYS A 404 -12.91 -10.52 26.93
C LYS A 404 -11.98 -9.53 26.23
N GLY A 405 -12.47 -8.91 25.16
CA GLY A 405 -11.75 -7.87 24.42
C GLY A 405 -10.85 -8.36 23.29
N LYS A 406 -10.63 -9.68 23.18
CA LYS A 406 -9.96 -10.32 22.02
C LYS A 406 -10.76 -10.07 20.73
N LEU A 407 -10.11 -10.14 19.58
CA LEU A 407 -10.77 -10.09 18.28
C LEU A 407 -11.39 -11.47 17.99
N LEU A 408 -12.72 -11.55 17.97
CA LEU A 408 -13.41 -12.77 17.55
C LEU A 408 -13.32 -12.93 16.03
N VAL A 409 -12.68 -14.02 15.59
CA VAL A 409 -12.58 -14.41 14.18
C VAL A 409 -13.33 -15.73 14.01
N VAL A 410 -14.30 -15.76 13.12
CA VAL A 410 -15.22 -16.89 12.96
C VAL A 410 -15.12 -17.42 11.53
N SER A 411 -14.80 -18.70 11.41
CA SER A 411 -14.95 -19.42 10.14
C SER A 411 -16.32 -20.06 10.02
N TYR A 412 -16.92 -20.01 8.84
CA TYR A 412 -18.09 -20.80 8.50
C TYR A 412 -17.82 -21.66 7.26
N ALA A 413 -18.45 -22.82 7.20
CA ALA A 413 -18.39 -23.68 6.02
C ALA A 413 -19.23 -23.06 4.91
N TRP A 414 -18.60 -22.80 3.77
CA TRP A 414 -19.21 -22.30 2.54
C TRP A 414 -19.08 -23.35 1.41
N ASP A 415 -19.90 -23.21 0.36
CA ASP A 415 -19.91 -24.08 -0.82
C ASP A 415 -19.07 -23.51 -1.98
N GLY A 416 -18.37 -24.40 -2.68
CA GLY A 416 -17.49 -24.06 -3.81
C GLY A 416 -18.18 -23.52 -5.06
N ASN A 417 -19.50 -23.69 -5.19
CA ASN A 417 -20.28 -23.28 -6.34
C ASN A 417 -21.59 -22.56 -6.00
N ALA A 418 -21.82 -22.20 -4.73
CA ALA A 418 -22.98 -21.41 -4.32
C ALA A 418 -22.60 -19.97 -3.91
N LEU A 419 -23.54 -19.04 -4.00
CA LEU A 419 -23.42 -17.72 -3.36
C LEU A 419 -23.41 -17.86 -1.83
N PRO A 420 -22.86 -16.88 -1.08
CA PRO A 420 -22.88 -16.91 0.38
C PRO A 420 -24.29 -17.16 0.92
N GLY A 421 -24.44 -18.21 1.73
CA GLY A 421 -25.70 -18.63 2.33
C GLY A 421 -26.37 -19.86 1.70
N ASN A 422 -26.02 -20.25 0.47
CA ASN A 422 -26.50 -21.46 -0.22
C ASN A 422 -27.99 -21.81 0.03
N GLU A 423 -28.31 -22.75 0.92
CA GLU A 423 -29.68 -23.18 1.24
C GLU A 423 -30.55 -22.06 1.84
N TYR A 424 -29.94 -20.99 2.36
CA TYR A 424 -30.61 -19.74 2.71
C TYR A 424 -31.46 -19.24 1.54
N TRP A 425 -30.92 -19.21 0.32
CA TRP A 425 -31.66 -18.73 -0.86
C TRP A 425 -32.83 -19.61 -1.28
N TYR A 426 -32.89 -20.84 -0.75
CA TYR A 426 -34.03 -21.76 -0.87
C TYR A 426 -35.11 -21.53 0.20
N GLY A 427 -34.83 -20.68 1.20
CA GLY A 427 -35.68 -20.47 2.38
C GLY A 427 -35.44 -21.49 3.51
N SER A 428 -34.41 -22.34 3.39
CA SER A 428 -34.02 -23.24 4.47
C SER A 428 -33.08 -22.51 5.44
N LEU A 429 -33.65 -21.97 6.52
CA LEU A 429 -32.94 -21.08 7.45
C LEU A 429 -32.27 -21.81 8.62
N SER A 430 -32.29 -23.14 8.61
CA SER A 430 -31.91 -23.97 9.74
C SER A 430 -31.26 -25.27 9.29
N GLY A 431 -30.32 -25.80 10.08
CA GLY A 431 -29.76 -27.15 9.92
C GLY A 431 -28.31 -27.23 9.38
N SER A 432 -27.87 -26.27 8.57
CA SER A 432 -26.50 -26.22 8.02
C SER A 432 -25.76 -24.92 8.38
N GLY A 433 -24.46 -24.87 8.08
CA GLY A 433 -23.57 -23.75 8.43
C GLY A 433 -23.82 -22.50 7.58
N ASP A 434 -24.05 -22.68 6.29
CA ASP A 434 -24.36 -21.61 5.34
C ASP A 434 -25.56 -20.73 5.74
N PRO A 435 -26.78 -21.28 5.96
CA PRO A 435 -27.91 -20.48 6.39
C PRO A 435 -27.74 -19.93 7.80
N ALA A 436 -27.01 -20.64 8.68
CA ALA A 436 -26.71 -20.13 10.02
C ALA A 436 -25.91 -18.83 9.94
N ALA A 437 -24.81 -18.81 9.17
CA ALA A 437 -23.97 -17.64 8.94
C ALA A 437 -24.74 -16.51 8.23
N ALA A 438 -25.48 -16.85 7.17
CA ALA A 438 -26.32 -15.90 6.44
C ALA A 438 -27.34 -15.19 7.36
N CYS A 439 -27.98 -15.93 8.24
CA CYS A 439 -28.99 -15.41 9.14
C CYS A 439 -28.42 -14.61 10.32
N SER A 440 -27.16 -14.85 10.69
CA SER A 440 -26.54 -14.22 11.85
C SER A 440 -25.59 -13.08 11.52
N THR A 441 -25.30 -12.83 10.24
CA THR A 441 -24.27 -11.87 9.77
C THR A 441 -24.66 -11.21 8.44
N GLN A 442 -23.84 -10.28 7.95
CA GLN A 442 -24.09 -9.53 6.71
C GLN A 442 -23.58 -10.24 5.44
N VAL A 443 -23.14 -11.52 5.51
CA VAL A 443 -22.43 -12.19 4.40
C VAL A 443 -23.22 -12.24 3.08
N CYS A 444 -24.55 -12.30 3.13
CA CYS A 444 -25.40 -12.32 1.92
C CYS A 444 -25.34 -11.01 1.11
N GLU A 445 -24.97 -9.89 1.76
CA GLU A 445 -24.77 -8.59 1.09
C GLU A 445 -23.28 -8.30 0.93
N VAL A 446 -22.49 -8.46 1.99
CA VAL A 446 -21.09 -8.02 2.04
C VAL A 446 -20.16 -8.96 1.26
N HIS A 447 -20.37 -10.28 1.31
CA HIS A 447 -19.55 -11.28 0.60
C HIS A 447 -20.09 -11.60 -0.80
N ASN A 448 -21.25 -11.05 -1.20
CA ASN A 448 -21.90 -11.37 -2.46
C ASN A 448 -21.41 -10.43 -3.59
N PRO A 449 -20.71 -10.95 -4.62
CA PRO A 449 -20.13 -10.12 -5.68
C PRO A 449 -21.15 -9.45 -6.60
N HIS A 450 -22.42 -9.88 -6.55
CA HIS A 450 -23.52 -9.25 -7.30
C HIS A 450 -24.20 -8.12 -6.52
N ILE A 451 -23.85 -7.91 -5.25
CA ILE A 451 -24.37 -6.86 -4.38
C ILE A 451 -23.25 -5.90 -3.96
N ASN A 452 -22.13 -6.44 -3.48
CA ASN A 452 -20.95 -5.67 -3.11
C ASN A 452 -19.86 -5.78 -4.19
N PRO A 453 -19.62 -4.73 -4.98
CA PRO A 453 -18.65 -4.77 -6.08
C PRO A 453 -17.19 -4.84 -5.60
N LEU A 454 -16.93 -4.69 -4.29
CA LEU A 454 -15.59 -4.92 -3.69
C LEU A 454 -15.21 -6.40 -3.61
N VAL A 455 -16.14 -7.32 -3.85
CA VAL A 455 -15.86 -8.76 -3.96
C VAL A 455 -15.51 -9.06 -5.42
N CYS A 456 -14.28 -8.69 -5.82
CA CYS A 456 -13.78 -8.84 -7.17
C CYS A 456 -12.28 -9.16 -7.18
N ALA A 457 -11.78 -9.61 -8.33
CA ALA A 457 -10.38 -9.94 -8.53
C ALA A 457 -9.44 -8.74 -8.25
N ASP A 458 -9.89 -7.51 -8.46
CA ASP A 458 -9.12 -6.29 -8.18
C ASP A 458 -8.85 -6.06 -6.69
N ASN A 459 -9.71 -6.59 -5.83
CA ASN A 459 -9.55 -6.51 -4.39
C ASN A 459 -8.99 -7.81 -3.78
N LEU A 460 -8.48 -8.74 -4.61
CA LEU A 460 -7.92 -10.00 -4.15
C LEU A 460 -6.70 -9.76 -3.23
N ARG A 461 -6.69 -10.47 -2.10
CA ARG A 461 -5.53 -10.59 -1.21
C ARG A 461 -4.87 -11.96 -1.36
N ILE A 462 -3.55 -11.96 -1.25
CA ILE A 462 -2.71 -13.14 -1.35
C ILE A 462 -2.12 -13.43 0.03
N ALA A 463 -2.46 -14.59 0.59
CA ALA A 463 -1.87 -15.10 1.81
C ALA A 463 -0.53 -15.79 1.50
N THR A 464 0.52 -15.33 2.17
CA THR A 464 1.85 -15.95 2.21
C THR A 464 2.25 -16.18 3.67
N GLU A 465 3.27 -16.99 3.92
CA GLU A 465 3.80 -17.24 5.26
C GLU A 465 4.26 -15.94 5.99
N ASP A 466 4.57 -14.88 5.23
CA ASP A 466 5.01 -13.59 5.76
C ASP A 466 3.87 -12.58 5.98
N GLY A 467 2.67 -12.85 5.47
CA GLY A 467 1.51 -11.99 5.65
C GLY A 467 0.54 -11.98 4.48
N LEU A 468 -0.35 -10.99 4.48
CA LEU A 468 -1.35 -10.79 3.43
C LEU A 468 -0.98 -9.57 2.58
N TYR A 469 -1.03 -9.75 1.26
CA TYR A 469 -0.61 -8.75 0.29
C TYR A 469 -1.69 -8.51 -0.75
N SER A 470 -1.82 -7.29 -1.27
CA SER A 470 -2.50 -7.07 -2.56
C SER A 470 -1.77 -7.81 -3.68
N VAL A 471 -2.45 -8.03 -4.81
CA VAL A 471 -1.83 -8.62 -6.01
C VAL A 471 -0.61 -7.81 -6.47
N GLU A 472 -0.66 -6.49 -6.38
CA GLU A 472 0.46 -5.62 -6.81
C GLU A 472 1.66 -5.70 -5.85
N GLU A 473 1.42 -5.81 -4.54
CA GLU A 473 2.48 -6.07 -3.56
C GLU A 473 3.09 -7.46 -3.77
N TYR A 474 2.25 -8.47 -4.01
CA TYR A 474 2.71 -9.84 -4.27
C TYR A 474 3.53 -9.93 -5.56
N LYS A 475 3.12 -9.25 -6.64
CA LYS A 475 3.91 -9.12 -7.88
C LYS A 475 5.30 -8.57 -7.61
N LYS A 476 5.43 -7.55 -6.74
CA LYS A 476 6.73 -6.98 -6.34
C LYS A 476 7.58 -8.02 -5.62
N ILE A 477 7.01 -8.78 -4.68
CA ILE A 477 7.71 -9.85 -3.97
C ILE A 477 8.25 -10.91 -4.95
N ILE A 478 7.42 -11.40 -5.87
CA ILE A 478 7.83 -12.42 -6.85
C ILE A 478 8.91 -11.88 -7.81
N ASN A 479 8.73 -10.65 -8.26
CA ASN A 479 9.71 -9.96 -9.08
C ASN A 479 11.07 -9.86 -8.35
N ASP A 480 11.08 -9.47 -7.09
CA ASP A 480 12.31 -9.38 -6.28
C ASP A 480 12.96 -10.77 -6.09
N GLN A 481 12.18 -11.81 -5.81
CA GLN A 481 12.66 -13.19 -5.66
C GLN A 481 13.30 -13.75 -6.93
N LEU A 482 12.70 -13.49 -8.09
CA LEU A 482 13.18 -13.98 -9.38
C LEU A 482 14.31 -13.12 -9.98
N GLY A 483 14.65 -12.01 -9.33
CA GLY A 483 15.52 -10.98 -9.93
C GLY A 483 14.93 -10.37 -11.21
N LEU A 484 13.61 -10.53 -11.41
CA LEU A 484 12.81 -10.02 -12.52
C LEU A 484 12.06 -8.74 -12.18
N GLY A 485 12.15 -8.29 -10.93
CA GLY A 485 11.99 -6.90 -10.62
C GLY A 485 12.76 -6.12 -11.67
N LEU A 486 12.14 -5.04 -12.15
CA LEU A 486 12.94 -3.86 -12.42
C LEU A 486 13.95 -3.83 -11.28
N MET A 487 15.21 -4.17 -11.56
CA MET A 487 16.26 -3.99 -10.59
C MET A 487 16.04 -2.56 -10.14
N GLN A 488 15.50 -2.37 -8.93
CA GLN A 488 16.01 -1.34 -8.09
C GLN A 488 17.38 -1.92 -7.80
N PRO A 489 18.44 -1.49 -8.52
CA PRO A 489 19.79 -1.81 -8.07
C PRO A 489 19.81 -1.53 -6.57
N LYS A 490 20.64 -2.24 -5.80
CA LYS A 490 21.08 -1.67 -4.52
C LYS A 490 21.57 -0.26 -4.86
N ILE A 491 20.74 0.76 -4.69
CA ILE A 491 21.06 2.14 -5.00
C ILE A 491 22.08 2.45 -3.93
N LYS A 492 23.35 2.31 -4.30
CA LYS A 492 24.43 2.62 -3.42
C LYS A 492 24.57 4.13 -3.48
N LEU A 493 23.85 4.81 -2.59
CA LEU A 493 24.02 6.23 -2.41
C LEU A 493 25.49 6.52 -2.09
N PRO A 494 26.09 7.52 -2.75
CA PRO A 494 27.48 7.86 -2.48
C PRO A 494 27.61 8.38 -1.05
N ASP A 495 28.77 8.16 -0.44
CA ASP A 495 29.19 8.99 0.68
C ASP A 495 29.55 10.36 0.08
N TRP A 496 28.77 11.38 0.42
CA TRP A 496 28.89 12.70 -0.19
C TRP A 496 28.59 13.78 0.84
N SER A 497 29.49 14.76 0.84
CA SER A 497 29.27 16.05 1.48
C SER A 497 29.46 17.13 0.43
N PRO A 498 28.65 18.20 0.49
CA PRO A 498 28.83 19.32 -0.41
C PRO A 498 30.15 20.02 -0.10
N ASN A 499 30.79 20.56 -1.15
CA ASN A 499 32.10 21.17 -1.04
C ASN A 499 31.97 22.68 -1.30
N ALA A 500 31.95 23.48 -0.24
CA ALA A 500 31.91 24.95 -0.33
C ALA A 500 33.31 25.56 -0.47
N LYS A 501 34.10 25.15 -1.47
CA LYS A 501 35.42 25.79 -1.72
C LYS A 501 35.24 27.19 -2.29
N TRP A 502 35.73 28.19 -1.58
CA TRP A 502 35.62 29.59 -1.95
C TRP A 502 36.83 30.07 -2.77
N ASP A 503 36.57 30.59 -3.97
CA ASP A 503 37.56 31.34 -4.78
C ASP A 503 37.53 32.85 -4.47
N ALA A 504 38.52 33.59 -4.97
CA ALA A 504 38.69 35.01 -4.67
C ALA A 504 37.49 35.89 -5.10
N GLU A 505 36.83 35.56 -6.22
CA GLU A 505 35.70 36.35 -6.73
C GLU A 505 34.42 36.09 -5.92
N SER A 506 34.18 34.83 -5.57
CA SER A 506 33.08 34.43 -4.70
C SER A 506 33.24 34.98 -3.29
N LEU A 507 34.47 34.97 -2.74
CA LEU A 507 34.77 35.59 -1.45
C LEU A 507 34.50 37.09 -1.48
N LYS A 508 34.81 37.75 -2.59
CA LYS A 508 34.53 39.16 -2.77
C LYS A 508 33.02 39.43 -2.71
N LEU A 509 32.20 38.66 -3.42
CA LEU A 509 30.73 38.78 -3.36
C LEU A 509 30.18 38.57 -1.94
N LEU A 510 30.71 37.59 -1.20
CA LEU A 510 30.33 37.38 0.20
C LEU A 510 30.72 38.56 1.09
N LYS A 511 31.92 39.09 0.94
CA LYS A 511 32.42 40.25 1.70
C LYS A 511 31.65 41.53 1.40
N ASP A 512 31.24 41.72 0.15
CA ASP A 512 30.51 42.90 -0.31
C ASP A 512 29.04 42.90 0.14
N PHE A 513 28.50 41.77 0.63
CA PHE A 513 27.16 41.72 1.20
C PHE A 513 27.10 42.57 2.47
N LYS A 514 26.43 43.71 2.46
CA LYS A 514 26.25 44.54 3.68
C LYS A 514 24.97 44.16 4.42
N VAL A 515 25.09 43.80 5.70
CA VAL A 515 23.96 43.55 6.60
C VAL A 515 23.54 44.86 7.25
N ASP A 516 22.34 45.33 6.91
CA ASP A 516 21.74 46.53 7.49
C ASP A 516 21.01 46.18 8.81
N PRO A 517 20.87 47.12 9.77
CA PRO A 517 20.09 46.89 10.98
C PRO A 517 18.64 46.50 10.68
N LEU A 518 18.14 45.47 11.37
CA LEU A 518 16.76 45.02 11.20
C LEU A 518 15.77 46.06 11.75
N PRO A 519 14.60 46.25 11.09
CA PRO A 519 13.57 47.13 11.60
C PRO A 519 12.94 46.57 12.88
N THR A 520 12.45 47.45 13.77
CA THR A 520 11.56 47.04 14.85
C THR A 520 10.18 46.73 14.28
N VAL A 521 9.59 45.60 14.66
CA VAL A 521 8.30 45.13 14.14
C VAL A 521 7.39 44.77 15.29
N SER A 522 6.16 45.28 15.30
CA SER A 522 5.13 44.89 16.27
C SER A 522 4.07 43.98 15.65
N VAL A 523 3.27 43.32 16.49
CA VAL A 523 2.07 42.58 16.06
C VAL A 523 1.10 43.46 15.28
N ASP A 524 1.00 44.74 15.64
CA ASP A 524 0.11 45.69 14.97
C ASP A 524 0.66 46.08 13.59
N ASP A 525 1.99 46.13 13.41
CA ASP A 525 2.62 46.31 12.10
C ASP A 525 2.32 45.13 11.18
N ILE A 526 2.47 43.88 11.67
CA ILE A 526 2.10 42.67 10.92
C ILE A 526 0.63 42.73 10.49
N THR A 527 -0.27 43.02 11.44
CA THR A 527 -1.72 43.12 11.16
C THR A 527 -2.03 44.21 10.13
N ASN A 528 -1.36 45.36 10.22
CA ASN A 528 -1.54 46.46 9.28
C ASN A 528 -0.98 46.14 7.89
N ASN A 529 0.15 45.42 7.83
CA ASN A 529 0.73 44.96 6.57
C ASN A 529 -0.13 43.89 5.91
N THR A 530 -0.70 42.95 6.68
CA THR A 530 -1.67 41.97 6.16
C THR A 530 -2.86 42.67 5.51
N LYS A 531 -3.42 43.73 6.12
CA LYS A 531 -4.53 44.49 5.54
C LYS A 531 -4.16 45.23 4.25
N LYS A 532 -2.90 45.61 4.10
CA LYS A 532 -2.36 46.26 2.89
C LYS A 532 -1.88 45.25 1.86
N PHE A 533 -1.78 43.97 2.21
CA PHE A 533 -1.32 42.93 1.30
C PHE A 533 -2.35 42.79 0.17
N PRO A 534 -1.94 42.86 -1.10
CA PRO A 534 -2.90 42.96 -2.22
C PRO A 534 -3.83 41.76 -2.41
N ILE A 535 -3.52 40.61 -1.80
CA ILE A 535 -4.26 39.36 -1.95
C ILE A 535 -4.87 38.98 -0.61
N GLU A 536 -6.17 38.73 -0.60
CA GLU A 536 -6.88 38.36 0.62
C GLU A 536 -6.41 36.99 1.15
N LEU A 537 -6.02 36.94 2.42
CA LEU A 537 -5.73 35.69 3.12
C LEU A 537 -7.05 35.00 3.50
N LEU A 538 -7.31 33.84 2.88
CA LEU A 538 -8.59 33.13 2.98
C LEU A 538 -8.89 32.57 4.39
N THR A 539 -7.87 32.24 5.18
CA THR A 539 -8.04 31.68 6.53
C THR A 539 -7.84 32.76 7.60
N LYS A 540 -8.89 32.99 8.40
CA LYS A 540 -8.87 34.03 9.45
C LYS A 540 -8.26 33.54 10.76
N THR A 541 -8.40 32.25 11.08
CA THR A 541 -7.91 31.68 12.35
C THR A 541 -6.40 31.61 12.44
N ASN A 542 -5.71 31.67 11.30
CA ASN A 542 -4.26 31.59 11.24
C ASN A 542 -3.61 32.98 11.22
N GLN A 543 -4.40 34.05 11.31
CA GLN A 543 -3.90 35.41 11.36
C GLN A 543 -3.50 35.80 12.79
N CYS A 544 -2.46 36.61 12.92
CA CYS A 544 -1.96 37.19 14.16
C CYS A 544 -3.07 37.93 14.91
N THR A 545 -4.02 38.58 14.20
CA THR A 545 -5.18 39.22 14.86
C THR A 545 -6.04 38.22 15.62
N PHE A 546 -6.33 37.05 15.04
CA PHE A 546 -7.08 36.00 15.72
C PHE A 546 -6.26 35.38 16.85
N ILE A 547 -4.98 35.08 16.60
CA ILE A 547 -4.17 34.37 17.58
C ILE A 547 -3.79 35.26 18.77
N LYS A 548 -3.67 36.58 18.58
CA LYS A 548 -3.57 37.56 19.67
C LYS A 548 -4.75 37.47 20.66
N SER A 549 -5.91 36.95 20.23
CA SER A 549 -7.06 36.70 21.12
C SER A 549 -6.99 35.37 21.89
N LYS A 550 -6.05 34.49 21.53
CA LYS A 550 -5.93 33.12 22.07
C LYS A 550 -4.68 32.92 22.93
N ILE A 551 -3.61 33.70 22.71
CA ILE A 551 -2.33 33.57 23.43
C ILE A 551 -1.82 34.92 23.97
N GLU A 552 -0.85 34.87 24.87
CA GLU A 552 -0.17 36.06 25.41
C GLU A 552 0.63 36.80 24.31
N ASN A 553 0.71 38.13 24.44
CA ASN A 553 1.33 38.99 23.42
C ASN A 553 2.82 38.72 23.24
N ASP A 554 3.53 38.35 24.31
CA ASP A 554 4.96 38.04 24.29
C ASP A 554 5.27 36.74 23.53
N VAL A 555 4.41 35.73 23.60
CA VAL A 555 4.51 34.50 22.80
C VAL A 555 4.36 34.80 21.32
N LEU A 556 3.39 35.65 20.96
CA LEU A 556 3.19 36.08 19.58
C LEU A 556 4.35 36.95 19.08
N ASP A 557 4.85 37.84 19.92
CA ASP A 557 6.00 38.70 19.62
C ASP A 557 7.27 37.87 19.38
N ARG A 558 7.51 36.86 20.23
CA ARG A 558 8.57 35.86 20.03
C ARG A 558 8.43 35.18 18.67
N ASN A 559 7.24 34.74 18.29
CA ASN A 559 7.02 34.05 17.01
C ASN A 559 7.38 34.96 15.83
N ILE A 560 6.94 36.22 15.84
CA ILE A 560 7.26 37.23 14.81
C ILE A 560 8.76 37.48 14.70
N HIS A 561 9.45 37.67 15.83
CA HIS A 561 10.87 38.02 15.87
C HIS A 561 11.81 36.83 15.68
N SER A 562 11.31 35.61 15.86
CA SER A 562 12.10 34.39 15.68
C SER A 562 12.32 33.99 14.23
N VAL A 563 11.65 34.65 13.29
CA VAL A 563 11.71 34.30 11.88
C VAL A 563 13.06 34.68 11.28
N TYR A 564 13.60 33.81 10.42
CA TYR A 564 14.67 34.18 9.49
C TYR A 564 14.70 33.25 8.27
N PRO A 565 15.16 33.76 7.11
CA PRO A 565 15.57 32.89 6.02
C PRO A 565 16.90 32.18 6.36
N ILE A 566 17.05 30.95 5.88
CA ILE A 566 18.24 30.13 6.11
C ILE A 566 18.70 29.43 4.81
N LEU A 567 20.02 29.41 4.60
CA LEU A 567 20.69 28.67 3.53
C LEU A 567 21.75 27.73 4.11
N HIS A 568 21.91 26.55 3.50
CA HIS A 568 23.13 25.77 3.69
C HIS A 568 24.34 26.53 3.13
N GLU A 569 25.49 26.47 3.80
CA GLU A 569 26.68 27.21 3.35
C GLU A 569 27.10 26.93 1.90
N SER A 570 26.93 25.68 1.45
CA SER A 570 27.25 25.31 0.07
C SER A 570 26.25 25.90 -0.94
N ALA A 571 24.98 26.06 -0.56
CA ALA A 571 23.98 26.72 -1.40
C ALA A 571 24.25 28.24 -1.48
N LEU A 572 24.77 28.84 -0.40
CA LEU A 572 25.24 30.24 -0.42
C LEU A 572 26.40 30.41 -1.43
N LYS A 573 27.36 29.48 -1.43
CA LYS A 573 28.44 29.49 -2.44
C LYS A 573 27.90 29.33 -3.86
N LEU A 574 26.96 28.41 -4.09
CA LEU A 574 26.31 28.26 -5.39
C LEU A 574 25.63 29.56 -5.85
N CYS A 575 25.04 30.34 -4.95
CA CYS A 575 24.48 31.65 -5.28
C CYS A 575 25.54 32.64 -5.80
N CYS A 576 26.74 32.66 -5.20
CA CYS A 576 27.86 33.46 -5.70
C CYS A 576 28.29 33.00 -7.10
N ASP A 577 28.46 31.68 -7.28
CA ASP A 577 28.90 31.10 -8.55
C ASP A 577 27.90 31.37 -9.67
N PHE A 578 26.61 31.34 -9.34
CA PHE A 578 25.55 31.67 -10.27
C PHE A 578 25.62 33.13 -10.74
N ILE A 579 25.84 34.09 -9.83
CA ILE A 579 25.98 35.51 -10.19
C ILE A 579 27.18 35.71 -11.11
N LEU A 580 28.34 35.14 -10.74
CA LEU A 580 29.56 35.24 -11.56
C LEU A 580 29.36 34.61 -12.94
N PHE A 581 28.71 33.44 -12.99
CA PHE A 581 28.37 32.77 -14.23
C PHE A 581 27.49 33.66 -15.12
N LYS A 582 26.41 34.24 -14.58
CA LYS A 582 25.51 35.10 -15.35
C LYS A 582 26.19 36.37 -15.86
N ARG A 583 27.09 36.97 -15.08
CA ARG A 583 27.90 38.12 -15.53
C ARG A 583 28.81 37.79 -16.72
N GLN A 584 29.41 36.61 -16.71
CA GLN A 584 30.41 36.25 -17.72
C GLN A 584 29.78 35.57 -18.95
N HIS A 585 28.78 34.71 -18.73
CA HIS A 585 28.27 33.76 -19.72
C HIS A 585 26.76 33.88 -19.99
N GLY A 586 26.05 34.78 -19.30
CA GLY A 586 24.65 35.09 -19.63
C GLY A 586 24.48 35.63 -21.04
N ASN A 587 23.24 35.67 -21.52
CA ASN A 587 22.89 36.42 -22.72
C ASN A 587 22.98 37.95 -22.46
N ASP A 588 22.80 38.78 -23.48
CA ASP A 588 23.01 40.23 -23.34
C ASP A 588 22.12 40.89 -22.28
N ILE A 589 20.86 40.43 -22.13
CA ILE A 589 19.93 40.92 -21.11
C ILE A 589 20.40 40.51 -19.72
N GLU A 590 20.76 39.23 -19.56
CA GLU A 590 21.26 38.71 -18.29
C GLU A 590 22.58 39.39 -17.89
N LYS A 591 23.51 39.57 -18.82
CA LYS A 591 24.79 40.23 -18.54
C LYS A 591 24.61 41.65 -18.05
N GLU A 592 23.72 42.41 -18.69
CA GLU A 592 23.42 43.77 -18.25
C GLU A 592 22.73 43.78 -16.88
N TYR A 593 21.76 42.89 -16.67
CA TYR A 593 21.04 42.76 -15.40
C TYR A 593 21.98 42.35 -14.24
N TYR A 594 22.84 41.35 -14.44
CA TYR A 594 23.73 40.81 -13.42
C TYR A 594 25.02 41.62 -13.20
N LYS A 595 25.33 42.57 -14.08
CA LYS A 595 26.58 43.36 -14.09
C LYS A 595 26.97 43.90 -12.71
N ASN A 596 26.00 44.49 -12.00
CA ASN A 596 26.17 45.04 -10.66
C ASN A 596 25.37 44.29 -9.58
N PHE A 597 24.74 43.18 -9.95
CA PHE A 597 23.80 42.45 -9.09
C PHE A 597 24.55 41.75 -7.95
N THR A 598 24.16 42.02 -6.71
CA THR A 598 24.87 41.54 -5.53
C THR A 598 24.28 40.23 -5.00
N LEU A 599 24.99 39.57 -4.09
CA LEU A 599 24.46 38.41 -3.37
C LEU A 599 23.21 38.77 -2.55
N LYS A 600 23.18 39.98 -1.97
CA LYS A 600 22.01 40.51 -1.25
C LYS A 600 20.81 40.66 -2.17
N ASP A 601 21.01 41.16 -3.39
CA ASP A 601 19.94 41.29 -4.39
C ASP A 601 19.37 39.93 -4.77
N LEU A 602 20.22 38.91 -4.95
CA LEU A 602 19.78 37.56 -5.27
C LEU A 602 18.95 36.94 -4.14
N VAL A 603 19.38 37.06 -2.88
CA VAL A 603 18.61 36.56 -1.73
C VAL A 603 17.28 37.30 -1.60
N ASN A 604 17.28 38.63 -1.74
CA ASN A 604 16.05 39.42 -1.73
C ASN A 604 15.11 39.03 -2.88
N LYS A 605 15.65 38.78 -4.08
CA LYS A 605 14.87 38.33 -5.23
C LYS A 605 14.24 36.96 -4.97
N MET A 606 15.01 36.01 -4.42
CA MET A 606 14.48 34.71 -4.01
C MET A 606 13.43 34.81 -2.91
N LEU A 607 13.37 35.88 -2.12
CA LEU A 607 12.31 36.08 -1.12
C LEU A 607 11.09 36.79 -1.73
N LYS A 608 11.31 37.90 -2.44
CA LYS A 608 10.25 38.88 -2.76
C LYS A 608 9.71 38.79 -4.18
N ASN A 609 10.53 38.43 -5.16
CA ASN A 609 10.17 38.41 -6.59
C ASN A 609 9.51 37.09 -6.97
N ARG A 610 8.51 36.70 -6.19
CA ARG A 610 7.71 35.49 -6.39
C ARG A 610 6.26 35.88 -6.70
N PRO A 611 5.58 35.13 -7.58
CA PRO A 611 4.13 35.22 -7.65
C PRO A 611 3.52 34.73 -6.32
N ALA A 612 2.33 35.20 -6.00
CA ALA A 612 1.57 34.73 -4.83
C ALA A 612 1.14 33.26 -4.98
N GLY A 613 0.91 32.81 -6.22
CA GLY A 613 0.69 31.41 -6.54
C GLY A 613 1.45 31.02 -7.80
N PHE A 614 2.12 29.87 -7.79
CA PHE A 614 2.80 29.31 -8.96
C PHE A 614 2.58 27.80 -9.04
N ILE A 615 1.74 27.40 -10.00
CA ILE A 615 1.47 25.99 -10.28
C ILE A 615 2.20 25.66 -11.58
N MET A 616 3.35 25.00 -11.44
CA MET A 616 4.11 24.56 -12.60
C MET A 616 3.39 23.36 -13.20
N THR A 617 2.98 23.54 -14.45
CA THR A 617 2.32 22.54 -15.29
C THR A 617 2.96 22.66 -16.67
N PRO A 618 2.65 21.83 -17.66
CA PRO A 618 3.17 22.03 -19.02
C PRO A 618 2.92 23.44 -19.59
N ILE A 619 1.96 24.20 -19.04
CA ILE A 619 1.64 25.56 -19.46
C ILE A 619 1.99 26.65 -18.45
N ASP A 620 2.44 26.33 -17.23
CA ASP A 620 2.53 27.22 -16.05
C ASP A 620 1.28 28.06 -15.76
N LYS A 621 0.87 28.11 -14.49
CA LYS A 621 -0.19 29.02 -14.04
C LYS A 621 0.34 29.84 -12.89
N TYR A 622 0.11 31.15 -12.94
CA TYR A 622 0.61 32.07 -11.93
C TYR A 622 -0.43 33.11 -11.52
N LEU A 623 -0.35 33.52 -10.26
CA LEU A 623 -1.07 34.66 -9.69
C LEU A 623 -0.03 35.65 -9.16
N LEU A 624 0.09 36.81 -9.80
CA LEU A 624 1.01 37.87 -9.39
C LEU A 624 0.44 38.64 -8.19
N LEU A 625 1.32 39.39 -7.51
CA LEU A 625 0.96 40.16 -6.32
C LEU A 625 -0.02 41.29 -6.61
N ASP A 626 -0.09 41.81 -7.82
CA ASP A 626 -1.08 42.81 -8.23
C ASP A 626 -2.47 42.19 -8.51
N GLY A 627 -2.62 40.87 -8.33
CA GLY A 627 -3.83 40.11 -8.64
C GLY A 627 -3.88 39.61 -10.09
N THR A 628 -2.89 39.91 -10.93
CA THR A 628 -2.84 39.46 -12.32
C THR A 628 -2.71 37.94 -12.37
N PHE A 629 -3.70 37.28 -12.97
CA PHE A 629 -3.66 35.86 -13.27
C PHE A 629 -3.17 35.63 -14.70
N GLY A 630 -2.25 34.67 -14.89
CA GLY A 630 -1.76 34.34 -16.22
C GLY A 630 -1.30 32.89 -16.37
N MET A 631 -1.00 32.54 -17.62
CA MET A 631 -0.45 31.23 -17.99
C MET A 631 0.52 31.37 -19.15
N ARG A 632 1.51 30.46 -19.22
CA ARG A 632 2.58 30.38 -20.24
C ARG A 632 3.58 31.53 -20.16
N ASN A 633 4.56 31.52 -21.07
CA ASN A 633 5.54 32.57 -21.31
C ASN A 633 6.57 32.78 -20.19
N TRP A 634 6.54 31.97 -19.12
CA TRP A 634 7.54 32.02 -18.06
C TRP A 634 8.94 31.69 -18.58
N GLU A 635 9.02 30.87 -19.64
CA GLU A 635 10.26 30.53 -20.34
C GLU A 635 10.96 31.72 -21.02
N TYR A 636 10.27 32.85 -21.18
CA TYR A 636 10.84 34.02 -21.82
C TYR A 636 11.51 34.99 -20.86
N ILE A 637 11.30 34.88 -19.55
CA ILE A 637 11.91 35.74 -18.53
C ILE A 637 13.44 35.65 -18.63
N GLY A 638 14.12 36.78 -18.82
CA GLY A 638 15.58 36.82 -19.01
C GLY A 638 16.03 36.55 -20.44
N THR A 639 15.11 36.52 -21.41
CA THR A 639 15.42 36.36 -22.84
C THR A 639 14.96 37.58 -23.62
N SER A 640 15.39 37.71 -24.88
CA SER A 640 14.93 38.78 -25.78
C SER A 640 13.43 38.76 -26.11
N LYS A 641 12.72 37.73 -25.66
CA LYS A 641 11.26 37.58 -25.79
C LYS A 641 10.49 37.94 -24.52
N GLU A 642 11.16 38.33 -23.44
CA GLU A 642 10.50 38.73 -22.20
C GLU A 642 9.57 39.94 -22.44
N LYS A 643 8.45 39.97 -21.71
CA LYS A 643 7.44 41.01 -21.84
C LYS A 643 6.78 41.24 -20.49
N GLU A 644 6.53 42.50 -20.17
CA GLU A 644 5.74 42.92 -19.02
C GLU A 644 4.42 42.11 -18.90
N PRO A 645 4.06 41.60 -17.71
CA PRO A 645 4.76 41.70 -16.41
C PRO A 645 5.77 40.55 -16.14
N LEU A 646 6.12 39.76 -17.15
CA LEU A 646 7.04 38.62 -17.06
C LEU A 646 8.44 39.01 -17.55
N THR A 647 9.17 39.72 -16.69
CA THR A 647 10.52 40.23 -16.97
C THR A 647 11.50 39.84 -15.86
N ILE A 648 12.79 39.75 -16.20
CA ILE A 648 13.84 39.32 -15.26
C ILE A 648 14.04 40.29 -14.10
N ASP A 649 13.63 41.54 -14.18
CA ASP A 649 13.67 42.49 -13.06
C ASP A 649 12.50 42.27 -12.09
N GLN A 650 11.33 41.86 -12.58
CA GLN A 650 10.13 41.67 -11.76
C GLN A 650 10.05 40.28 -11.12
N LEU A 651 10.41 39.23 -11.85
CA LEU A 651 10.20 37.83 -11.46
C LEU A 651 11.47 37.00 -11.61
N MET A 652 11.44 35.75 -11.11
CA MET A 652 12.54 34.81 -11.28
C MET A 652 12.43 34.04 -12.60
N SER A 653 13.54 34.02 -13.34
CA SER A 653 13.75 33.11 -14.48
C SER A 653 13.82 31.64 -14.02
N TYR A 654 13.73 30.68 -14.94
CA TYR A 654 13.88 29.26 -14.60
C TYR A 654 15.23 28.91 -14.00
N ASP A 655 16.28 29.62 -14.40
CA ASP A 655 17.63 29.41 -13.87
C ASP A 655 17.72 29.87 -12.40
N GLU A 656 17.08 30.99 -12.06
CA GLU A 656 16.99 31.48 -10.68
C GLU A 656 16.07 30.60 -9.81
N LEU A 657 15.01 30.05 -10.40
CA LEU A 657 14.11 29.12 -9.72
C LEU A 657 14.81 27.83 -9.27
N LYS A 658 15.98 27.47 -9.83
CA LYS A 658 16.80 26.33 -9.37
C LYS A 658 17.53 26.59 -8.06
N LEU A 659 17.79 27.86 -7.70
CA LEU A 659 18.42 28.24 -6.43
C LEU A 659 17.41 28.34 -5.30
N SER A 660 16.22 28.86 -5.64
CA SER A 660 15.12 29.11 -4.71
C SER A 660 14.73 27.94 -3.78
N PRO A 661 14.85 26.65 -4.17
CA PRO A 661 14.45 25.53 -3.33
C PRO A 661 15.42 25.24 -2.18
N PHE A 662 16.62 25.83 -2.19
CA PHE A 662 17.59 25.71 -1.09
C PHE A 662 17.35 26.73 0.02
N LEU A 663 16.59 27.81 -0.27
CA LEU A 663 16.26 28.85 0.70
C LEU A 663 15.04 28.42 1.52
N SER A 664 15.25 28.14 2.79
CA SER A 664 14.17 27.81 3.74
C SER A 664 13.84 29.01 4.62
N ILE A 665 12.65 29.02 5.22
CA ILE A 665 12.24 30.04 6.20
C ILE A 665 11.78 29.32 7.46
N THR A 666 12.29 29.73 8.62
CA THR A 666 12.03 29.09 9.91
C THR A 666 11.54 30.09 10.93
N SER A 667 10.61 29.70 11.80
CA SER A 667 10.18 30.48 12.96
C SER A 667 9.57 29.58 14.05
N TYR A 668 9.50 30.09 15.28
CA TYR A 668 8.51 29.58 16.23
C TYR A 668 7.09 29.87 15.72
N THR A 669 6.14 29.04 16.11
CA THR A 669 4.74 29.21 15.75
C THR A 669 3.82 28.61 16.80
N TYR A 670 2.62 29.18 16.88
CA TYR A 670 1.50 28.57 17.60
C TYR A 670 0.71 27.68 16.63
N PHE A 671 0.44 26.42 16.98
CA PHE A 671 -0.33 25.50 16.14
C PHE A 671 -1.83 25.68 16.38
N VAL A 672 -2.56 26.07 15.34
CA VAL A 672 -4.00 26.29 15.46
C VAL A 672 -4.79 24.98 15.44
N ASN A 673 -4.23 23.92 14.84
CA ASN A 673 -4.85 22.60 14.69
C ASN A 673 -3.81 21.52 14.33
N LYS A 674 -4.28 20.27 14.18
CA LYS A 674 -3.49 19.07 13.85
C LYS A 674 -2.94 18.99 12.42
N GLY A 675 -3.23 19.98 11.56
CA GLY A 675 -2.76 20.10 10.17
C GLY A 675 -2.97 18.89 9.26
N HIS A 676 -4.10 18.21 9.41
CA HIS A 676 -4.51 17.11 8.51
C HIS A 676 -4.50 17.53 7.02
N ARG A 677 -4.36 16.58 6.09
CA ARG A 677 -4.35 16.87 4.63
C ARG A 677 -5.62 17.57 4.12
N THR A 678 -6.74 17.42 4.82
CA THR A 678 -8.02 18.08 4.53
C THR A 678 -8.22 19.36 5.35
N ASN A 679 -7.16 19.89 5.97
CA ASN A 679 -7.23 21.09 6.79
C ASN A 679 -7.66 22.30 5.95
N VAL A 680 -8.68 22.99 6.45
CA VAL A 680 -9.24 24.21 5.85
C VAL A 680 -9.03 25.45 6.74
N GLY A 681 -8.05 25.40 7.65
CA GLY A 681 -7.72 26.51 8.55
C GLY A 681 -8.82 26.77 9.57
N ILE A 682 -9.23 25.73 10.29
CA ILE A 682 -10.15 25.83 11.43
C ILE A 682 -9.34 25.70 12.72
N PHE A 683 -9.65 26.55 13.70
CA PHE A 683 -9.03 26.48 15.02
C PHE A 683 -9.58 25.28 15.81
N GLU A 684 -8.70 24.46 16.37
CA GLU A 684 -9.09 23.36 17.27
C GLU A 684 -9.33 23.94 18.68
N GLU A 685 -10.59 23.92 19.12
CA GLU A 685 -10.97 24.41 20.45
C GLU A 685 -10.52 23.45 21.57
N ASP A 686 -10.47 22.13 21.31
CA ASP A 686 -9.93 21.17 22.29
C ASP A 686 -8.40 21.13 22.24
N ARG A 687 -7.81 21.99 23.09
CA ARG A 687 -6.34 22.14 23.21
C ARG A 687 -5.63 20.91 23.77
N ASN A 688 -6.34 19.94 24.35
CA ASN A 688 -5.69 18.69 24.78
C ASN A 688 -5.29 17.79 23.61
N THR A 689 -5.73 18.11 22.40
CA THR A 689 -5.50 17.30 21.21
C THR A 689 -4.49 17.89 20.24
N VAL A 690 -3.92 19.06 20.55
CA VAL A 690 -2.99 19.81 19.70
C VAL A 690 -1.89 20.43 20.57
N GLU A 691 -0.64 20.23 20.18
CA GLU A 691 0.48 20.95 20.79
C GLU A 691 0.34 22.44 20.55
N ASP A 692 0.55 23.28 21.56
CA ASP A 692 0.33 24.72 21.42
C ASP A 692 1.48 25.41 20.67
N ASP A 693 2.73 25.13 21.05
CA ASP A 693 3.93 25.83 20.58
C ASP A 693 4.89 24.88 19.86
N GLY A 694 5.43 25.32 18.71
CA GLY A 694 6.41 24.56 17.96
C GLY A 694 7.28 25.41 17.06
N ILE A 695 8.08 24.75 16.22
CA ILE A 695 8.90 25.38 15.18
C ILE A 695 8.39 24.88 13.84
N ILE A 696 8.28 25.77 12.86
CA ILE A 696 7.93 25.41 11.49
C ILE A 696 9.00 25.89 10.53
N ILE A 697 9.45 24.98 9.66
CA ILE A 697 10.50 25.22 8.68
C ILE A 697 9.86 25.02 7.29
N GLY A 698 9.64 26.12 6.58
CA GLY A 698 9.15 26.13 5.21
C GLY A 698 10.25 25.70 4.25
N MET A 699 10.07 24.52 3.64
CA MET A 699 11.04 23.92 2.72
C MET A 699 10.39 23.59 1.38
N VAL A 700 11.20 23.52 0.33
CA VAL A 700 10.75 23.19 -1.02
C VAL A 700 11.31 21.83 -1.42
N GLY A 701 10.42 20.90 -1.79
CA GLY A 701 10.81 19.61 -2.36
C GLY A 701 11.30 19.70 -3.80
N THR A 702 11.90 18.64 -4.31
CA THR A 702 12.42 18.59 -5.68
C THR A 702 11.27 18.67 -6.70
N ARG A 703 11.41 19.54 -7.70
CA ARG A 703 10.41 19.83 -8.74
C ARG A 703 10.85 19.34 -10.12
N ILE A 704 10.21 18.26 -10.58
CA ILE A 704 10.50 17.60 -11.86
C ILE A 704 9.25 17.42 -12.73
N GLU A 705 8.19 18.17 -12.47
CA GLU A 705 6.91 18.09 -13.18
C GLU A 705 6.93 18.74 -14.57
N LYS A 706 7.91 19.62 -14.85
CA LYS A 706 8.07 20.30 -16.15
C LYS A 706 9.39 19.91 -16.81
N GLU A 707 9.31 19.44 -18.04
CA GLU A 707 10.48 19.00 -18.78
C GLU A 707 11.42 20.15 -19.12
N LYS A 708 12.73 19.88 -19.18
CA LYS A 708 13.80 20.78 -19.68
C LYS A 708 14.13 22.00 -18.84
N VAL A 709 13.47 22.20 -17.71
CA VAL A 709 13.71 23.36 -16.82
C VAL A 709 13.89 22.90 -15.38
N THR A 710 14.32 23.83 -14.53
CA THR A 710 14.49 23.60 -13.08
C THR A 710 15.29 22.33 -12.77
N GLU A 711 14.89 21.56 -11.75
CA GLU A 711 15.59 20.34 -11.31
C GLU A 711 15.37 19.15 -12.28
N TYR A 712 14.37 19.20 -13.18
CA TYR A 712 14.24 18.20 -14.25
C TYR A 712 15.49 18.20 -15.14
N GLN A 713 16.02 19.39 -15.42
CA GLN A 713 17.20 19.56 -16.27
C GLN A 713 18.44 18.84 -15.70
N ASP A 714 18.55 18.76 -14.38
CA ASP A 714 19.69 18.16 -13.69
C ASP A 714 19.49 16.65 -13.46
N ILE A 715 18.26 16.22 -13.15
CA ILE A 715 17.98 14.85 -12.69
C ILE A 715 17.55 13.93 -13.84
N ILE A 716 16.81 14.45 -14.83
CA ILE A 716 16.24 13.64 -15.90
C ILE A 716 17.06 13.77 -17.17
N ILE A 717 17.57 12.63 -17.64
CA ILE A 717 18.40 12.53 -18.83
C ILE A 717 17.54 12.05 -20.00
N THR A 718 17.43 12.87 -21.05
CA THR A 718 16.66 12.55 -22.27
C THR A 718 17.44 12.86 -23.54
N LYS A 719 17.14 12.13 -24.63
CA LYS A 719 17.74 12.36 -25.96
C LYS A 719 17.54 13.79 -26.48
N THR A 720 16.45 14.44 -26.11
CA THR A 720 16.09 15.77 -26.65
C THR A 720 16.61 16.93 -25.81
N GLN A 721 17.01 16.67 -24.56
CA GLN A 721 17.53 17.67 -23.63
C GLN A 721 19.04 17.57 -23.50
N ASN A 722 19.56 16.37 -23.27
CA ASN A 722 20.98 16.14 -22.95
C ASN A 722 21.80 16.04 -24.25
N THR A 723 21.89 17.15 -24.96
CA THR A 723 22.67 17.32 -26.19
C THR A 723 23.75 18.39 -26.01
N LYS A 724 24.77 18.36 -26.86
CA LYS A 724 25.85 19.37 -26.91
C LYS A 724 25.32 20.78 -27.07
N ASP A 725 24.34 20.95 -27.96
CA ASP A 725 23.71 22.25 -28.24
C ASP A 725 22.98 22.84 -27.02
N ASN A 726 22.51 21.98 -26.11
CA ASN A 726 21.84 22.39 -24.88
C ASN A 726 22.81 22.51 -23.69
N GLY A 727 24.12 22.45 -23.93
CA GLY A 727 25.15 22.62 -22.91
C GLY A 727 25.46 21.36 -22.09
N PHE A 728 25.16 20.17 -22.63
CA PHE A 728 25.57 18.87 -22.07
C PHE A 728 26.69 18.24 -22.90
N GLY A 729 27.72 17.73 -22.26
CA GLY A 729 28.87 17.05 -22.83
C GLY A 729 30.06 17.20 -21.90
N THR A 730 30.91 16.18 -21.80
CA THR A 730 32.11 16.24 -20.96
C THR A 730 33.09 17.35 -21.39
N GLU A 731 33.02 17.79 -22.65
CA GLU A 731 33.78 18.88 -23.24
C GLU A 731 33.18 20.27 -23.02
N ILE A 732 31.93 20.39 -22.56
CA ILE A 732 31.27 21.69 -22.37
C ILE A 732 31.94 22.41 -21.19
N GLN A 733 32.56 23.55 -21.48
CA GLN A 733 33.28 24.35 -20.48
C GLN A 733 32.34 25.20 -19.62
N HIS A 734 31.33 25.82 -20.24
CA HIS A 734 30.45 26.78 -19.57
C HIS A 734 29.00 26.59 -20.01
N SER A 735 28.13 26.18 -19.08
CA SER A 735 26.68 26.11 -19.27
C SER A 735 25.97 26.13 -17.90
N ILE A 736 24.69 26.48 -17.88
CA ILE A 736 23.87 26.40 -16.65
C ILE A 736 23.80 24.96 -16.12
N PRO A 737 23.54 23.93 -16.95
CA PRO A 737 23.65 22.53 -16.50
C PRO A 737 25.02 22.21 -15.88
N LYS A 738 26.12 22.65 -16.49
CA LYS A 738 27.48 22.42 -15.95
C LYS A 738 27.66 23.06 -14.58
N LEU A 739 27.16 24.27 -14.35
CA LEU A 739 27.23 24.96 -13.06
C LEU A 739 26.57 24.15 -11.94
N PHE A 740 25.33 23.71 -12.14
CA PHE A 740 24.58 22.94 -11.12
C PHE A 740 25.14 21.53 -10.95
N LEU A 741 25.54 20.87 -12.02
CA LEU A 741 26.14 19.54 -11.93
C LEU A 741 27.51 19.58 -11.25
N ASN A 742 28.32 20.62 -11.47
CA ASN A 742 29.55 20.83 -10.70
C ASN A 742 29.28 21.02 -9.20
N PHE A 743 28.21 21.72 -8.83
CA PHE A 743 27.78 21.84 -7.43
C PHE A 743 27.45 20.47 -6.81
N TYR A 744 26.79 19.61 -7.57
CA TYR A 744 26.57 18.21 -7.18
C TYR A 744 27.82 17.32 -7.37
N GLN A 745 28.96 17.84 -7.82
CA GLN A 745 30.16 17.06 -8.14
C GLN A 745 29.86 15.93 -9.16
N GLU A 746 29.09 16.27 -10.21
CA GLU A 746 28.66 15.39 -11.30
C GLU A 746 28.98 16.00 -12.67
N GLU A 747 29.04 15.16 -13.70
CA GLU A 747 29.33 15.57 -15.08
C GLU A 747 28.05 15.86 -15.87
N PRO A 748 28.01 16.91 -16.72
CA PRO A 748 26.87 17.19 -17.60
C PRO A 748 26.86 16.26 -18.80
N LEU A 749 26.56 14.99 -18.60
CA LEU A 749 26.62 14.00 -19.69
C LEU A 749 25.52 14.25 -20.74
N THR A 750 25.88 14.06 -22.01
CA THR A 750 24.91 13.83 -23.07
C THR A 750 24.15 12.52 -22.84
N TYR A 751 23.01 12.36 -23.50
CA TYR A 751 22.23 11.13 -23.40
C TYR A 751 23.04 9.88 -23.77
N ASP A 752 23.87 9.97 -24.82
CA ASP A 752 24.68 8.84 -25.28
C ASP A 752 25.81 8.53 -24.30
N GLU A 753 26.49 9.54 -23.76
CA GLU A 753 27.51 9.35 -22.71
C GLU A 753 26.92 8.74 -21.43
N ALA A 754 25.73 9.20 -20.99
CA ALA A 754 25.04 8.67 -19.83
C ALA A 754 24.58 7.22 -20.06
N THR A 755 24.02 6.92 -21.23
CA THR A 755 23.56 5.57 -21.60
C THR A 755 24.73 4.60 -21.72
N ALA A 756 25.89 5.04 -22.24
CA ALA A 756 27.10 4.22 -22.27
C ALA A 756 27.59 3.83 -20.86
N LYS A 757 27.45 4.75 -19.89
CA LYS A 757 27.80 4.51 -18.47
C LYS A 757 26.70 3.77 -17.70
N TYR A 758 25.48 3.64 -18.23
CA TYR A 758 24.32 3.09 -17.52
C TYR A 758 24.57 1.69 -16.95
N ASN A 759 25.09 0.76 -17.76
CA ASN A 759 25.27 -0.64 -17.37
C ASN A 759 26.35 -0.85 -16.27
N ASP A 760 27.26 0.12 -16.06
CA ASP A 760 28.32 0.06 -15.04
C ASP A 760 27.97 0.89 -13.78
N SER A 761 26.83 1.57 -13.79
CA SER A 761 26.55 2.67 -12.86
C SER A 761 26.08 2.26 -11.45
N ARG A 762 26.00 0.96 -11.15
CA ARG A 762 25.64 0.38 -9.82
C ARG A 762 24.57 1.19 -9.04
N GLY A 763 23.48 1.52 -9.71
CA GLY A 763 22.34 2.21 -9.10
C GLY A 763 22.37 3.73 -9.08
N LYS A 764 23.31 4.37 -9.78
CA LYS A 764 23.24 5.80 -10.07
C LYS A 764 22.04 6.17 -10.94
N TYR A 765 21.72 5.37 -11.96
CA TYR A 765 20.63 5.66 -12.89
C TYR A 765 19.47 4.68 -12.75
N THR A 766 18.23 5.20 -12.75
CA THR A 766 16.99 4.43 -12.83
C THR A 766 16.29 4.71 -14.15
N LYS A 767 15.89 3.68 -14.89
CA LYS A 767 15.06 3.87 -16.09
C LYS A 767 13.61 4.10 -15.68
N VAL A 768 13.08 5.30 -15.94
CA VAL A 768 11.70 5.68 -15.54
C VAL A 768 10.70 5.58 -16.69
N LEU A 769 11.15 5.70 -17.94
CA LEU A 769 10.37 5.47 -19.17
C LEU A 769 11.29 4.97 -20.30
N LYS A 770 10.73 4.55 -21.44
CA LYS A 770 11.45 3.92 -22.58
C LYS A 770 12.73 4.66 -22.99
N ASP A 771 12.72 6.01 -22.91
CA ASP A 771 13.82 6.90 -23.33
C ASP A 771 14.25 7.93 -22.26
N LYS A 772 13.95 7.68 -20.97
CA LYS A 772 14.33 8.58 -19.86
C LYS A 772 15.09 7.85 -18.77
N LEU A 773 16.26 8.38 -18.41
CA LEU A 773 17.02 7.95 -17.23
C LEU A 773 16.85 9.00 -16.12
N PHE A 774 16.69 8.54 -14.90
CA PHE A 774 16.65 9.34 -13.68
C PHE A 774 17.98 9.16 -12.95
N ASP A 775 18.66 10.26 -12.61
CA ASP A 775 19.91 10.23 -11.83
C ASP A 775 19.61 10.26 -10.32
N ASN A 776 19.70 9.08 -9.70
CA ASN A 776 19.48 8.89 -8.27
C ASN A 776 20.51 9.64 -7.42
N HIS A 777 21.75 9.82 -7.91
CA HIS A 777 22.79 10.51 -7.16
C HIS A 777 22.51 12.01 -7.09
N ILE A 778 22.14 12.63 -8.20
CA ILE A 778 21.79 14.06 -8.22
C ILE A 778 20.56 14.31 -7.36
N TYR A 779 19.54 13.44 -7.45
CA TYR A 779 18.35 13.53 -6.61
C TYR A 779 18.68 13.42 -5.11
N TYR A 780 19.51 12.44 -4.73
CA TYR A 780 20.05 12.30 -3.38
C TYR A 780 20.79 13.55 -2.91
N LYS A 781 21.77 14.03 -3.69
CA LYS A 781 22.60 15.19 -3.33
C LYS A 781 21.78 16.46 -3.17
N ARG A 782 20.78 16.67 -4.03
CA ARG A 782 19.80 17.75 -3.86
C ARG A 782 19.12 17.60 -2.49
N LEU A 783 18.49 16.46 -2.23
CA LEU A 783 17.73 16.24 -0.99
C LEU A 783 18.61 16.44 0.25
N SER A 784 19.84 15.93 0.24
CA SER A 784 20.80 16.04 1.35
C SER A 784 20.99 17.49 1.81
N ILE A 785 21.19 18.46 0.90
CA ILE A 785 21.34 19.88 1.29
C ILE A 785 20.13 20.41 2.07
N SER A 786 18.93 20.03 1.64
CA SER A 786 17.69 20.47 2.29
C SER A 786 17.54 19.80 3.65
N LEU A 787 17.79 18.50 3.73
CA LEU A 787 17.72 17.74 4.98
C LEU A 787 18.78 18.18 5.99
N ASP A 788 20.00 18.49 5.56
CA ASP A 788 21.05 19.03 6.43
C ASP A 788 20.61 20.36 7.04
N THR A 789 20.05 21.26 6.22
CA THR A 789 19.51 22.54 6.71
C THR A 789 18.42 22.32 7.76
N LEU A 790 17.52 21.35 7.54
CA LEU A 790 16.46 20.98 8.48
C LEU A 790 17.02 20.45 9.81
N LEU A 791 17.96 19.50 9.74
CA LEU A 791 18.54 18.86 10.92
C LEU A 791 19.38 19.85 11.75
N ILE A 792 20.23 20.65 11.09
CA ILE A 792 21.10 21.64 11.73
C ILE A 792 20.27 22.72 12.44
N GLU A 793 19.23 23.27 11.79
CA GLU A 793 18.33 24.27 12.39
C GLU A 793 17.55 23.68 13.56
N SER A 794 16.98 22.48 13.39
CA SER A 794 16.19 21.82 14.45
C SER A 794 17.05 21.55 15.68
N ASN A 795 18.27 21.04 15.48
CA ASN A 795 19.23 20.79 16.56
C ASN A 795 19.69 22.08 17.22
N SER A 796 19.98 23.13 16.45
CA SER A 796 20.40 24.44 16.98
C SER A 796 19.32 25.06 17.87
N ARG A 797 18.05 25.01 17.43
CA ARG A 797 16.90 25.50 18.22
C ARG A 797 16.67 24.70 19.49
N ALA A 798 16.79 23.37 19.40
CA ALA A 798 16.64 22.48 20.55
C ALA A 798 17.73 22.72 21.59
N LYS A 799 19.00 22.84 21.16
CA LYS A 799 20.15 23.17 22.01
C LYS A 799 19.97 24.52 22.71
N ASN A 800 19.57 25.56 21.97
CA ASN A 800 19.33 26.90 22.53
C ASN A 800 18.17 26.91 23.55
N SER A 801 17.25 25.95 23.44
CA SER A 801 16.12 25.79 24.36
C SER A 801 16.38 24.77 25.47
N SER A 802 17.57 24.17 25.54
CA SER A 802 17.89 23.03 26.43
C SER A 802 16.88 21.87 26.34
N LYS A 803 16.39 21.59 25.13
CA LYS A 803 15.43 20.52 24.82
C LYS A 803 16.01 19.56 23.79
N SER A 804 15.33 18.43 23.58
CA SER A 804 15.54 17.58 22.40
C SER A 804 14.55 17.97 21.30
N ALA A 805 14.98 17.87 20.03
CA ALA A 805 14.10 18.10 18.89
C ALA A 805 13.29 16.83 18.58
N TYR A 806 11.97 16.96 18.49
CA TYR A 806 11.12 15.99 17.79
C TYR A 806 10.77 16.59 16.44
N LEU A 807 11.21 15.97 15.35
CA LEU A 807 10.95 16.47 14.01
C LEU A 807 9.65 15.85 13.50
N HIS A 808 8.92 16.57 12.66
CA HIS A 808 7.99 15.96 11.74
C HIS A 808 8.34 16.33 10.30
N VAL A 809 8.55 15.31 9.46
CA VAL A 809 8.97 15.49 8.08
C VAL A 809 7.94 14.89 7.14
N VAL A 810 7.42 15.73 6.24
CA VAL A 810 6.55 15.30 5.14
C VAL A 810 7.40 14.91 3.93
N GLY A 811 6.85 14.11 3.01
CA GLY A 811 7.54 13.77 1.76
C GLY A 811 7.76 14.98 0.85
N LEU A 812 8.91 15.65 0.97
CA LEU A 812 9.25 16.85 0.23
C LEU A 812 9.37 16.54 -1.27
N GLY A 813 8.37 16.95 -2.05
CA GLY A 813 8.32 16.72 -3.50
C GLY A 813 7.90 15.32 -3.93
N LEU A 814 7.31 14.52 -3.02
CA LEU A 814 6.77 13.19 -3.33
C LEU A 814 5.28 13.17 -3.68
N GLY A 815 4.62 14.34 -3.66
CA GLY A 815 3.24 14.52 -4.10
C GLY A 815 3.12 14.61 -5.62
N VAL A 816 2.49 15.68 -6.12
CA VAL A 816 2.29 15.92 -7.56
C VAL A 816 3.58 16.14 -8.37
N TRP A 817 4.74 16.23 -7.70
CA TRP A 817 6.06 16.41 -8.33
C TRP A 817 6.84 15.09 -8.53
N LYS A 818 6.29 13.96 -8.09
CA LYS A 818 6.88 12.62 -8.30
C LYS A 818 6.52 12.10 -9.70
N ILE A 819 7.49 11.54 -10.42
CA ILE A 819 7.29 10.88 -11.73
C ILE A 819 7.36 9.35 -11.66
N SER A 820 7.84 8.78 -10.54
CA SER A 820 7.84 7.32 -10.31
C SER A 820 8.09 6.96 -8.84
N ASP A 821 7.63 5.77 -8.41
CA ASP A 821 7.66 5.35 -7.01
C ASP A 821 9.06 5.12 -6.42
N HIS A 822 10.08 4.90 -7.26
CA HIS A 822 11.47 4.74 -6.79
C HIS A 822 11.99 5.96 -6.03
N GLN A 823 11.46 7.15 -6.32
CA GLN A 823 11.81 8.38 -5.62
C GLN A 823 11.50 8.31 -4.13
N ASN A 824 10.43 7.60 -3.72
CA ASN A 824 10.12 7.39 -2.31
C ASN A 824 11.26 6.64 -1.62
N LYS A 825 11.82 5.63 -2.28
CA LYS A 825 12.93 4.84 -1.75
C LYS A 825 14.18 5.70 -1.61
N VAL A 826 14.58 6.41 -2.68
CA VAL A 826 15.77 7.28 -2.63
C VAL A 826 15.59 8.36 -1.56
N TYR A 827 14.39 8.93 -1.40
CA TYR A 827 14.08 9.89 -0.34
C TYR A 827 14.28 9.31 1.06
N MET A 828 13.70 8.15 1.35
CA MET A 828 13.85 7.49 2.65
C MET A 828 15.29 7.05 2.92
N ASP A 829 15.98 6.50 1.92
CA ASP A 829 17.40 6.13 2.04
C ASP A 829 18.28 7.36 2.31
N THR A 830 18.00 8.49 1.64
CA THR A 830 18.69 9.77 1.89
C THR A 830 18.50 10.17 3.34
N PHE A 831 17.25 10.20 3.81
CA PHE A 831 16.93 10.61 5.18
C PHE A 831 17.61 9.71 6.21
N ALA A 832 17.53 8.39 6.04
CA ALA A 832 18.20 7.42 6.90
C ALA A 832 19.72 7.63 6.93
N GLN A 833 20.35 7.83 5.77
CA GLN A 833 21.79 8.06 5.69
C GLN A 833 22.21 9.35 6.40
N ARG A 834 21.46 10.45 6.22
CA ARG A 834 21.75 11.71 6.92
C ARG A 834 21.49 11.60 8.43
N LEU A 835 20.44 10.89 8.86
CA LEU A 835 20.21 10.60 10.28
C LEU A 835 21.28 9.70 10.91
N THR A 836 21.86 8.74 10.18
CA THR A 836 22.93 7.89 10.73
C THR A 836 24.25 8.63 10.90
N LEU A 837 24.45 9.72 10.15
CA LEU A 837 25.60 10.61 10.30
C LEU A 837 25.41 11.58 11.48
N ASP A 838 24.17 12.01 11.75
CA ASP A 838 23.84 13.03 12.78
C ASP A 838 23.11 12.49 14.04
N GLY A 839 22.84 11.18 14.11
CA GLY A 839 22.34 10.45 15.28
C GLY A 839 21.14 11.07 16.01
N SER A 840 19.91 11.05 15.47
CA SER A 840 18.67 11.03 16.29
C SER A 840 17.36 10.81 15.52
N SER A 841 16.44 10.16 16.24
CA SER A 841 15.02 9.77 16.11
C SER A 841 14.04 10.23 15.00
N ASP A 842 13.01 9.38 14.89
CA ASP A 842 11.88 9.22 13.96
C ASP A 842 10.81 10.34 13.98
N PRO A 843 10.29 10.81 12.81
CA PRO A 843 9.33 11.91 12.74
C PRO A 843 7.87 11.58 12.30
N ALA A 844 6.84 12.21 12.93
CA ALA A 844 5.41 12.20 12.48
C ALA A 844 4.55 13.45 12.87
N ALA A 845 3.54 13.76 12.03
CA ALA A 845 2.41 14.73 12.06
C ALA A 845 2.59 16.28 11.87
N ALA A 846 1.94 16.85 10.83
CA ALA A 846 2.10 18.23 10.33
C ALA A 846 0.96 19.10 10.81
N CYS A 847 1.22 20.33 11.25
CA CYS A 847 0.21 21.23 11.82
C CYS A 847 0.02 22.51 10.98
N SER A 848 -1.17 23.13 11.06
CA SER A 848 -1.47 24.41 10.38
C SER A 848 -1.24 25.61 11.28
N THR A 849 -0.63 26.67 10.73
CA THR A 849 0.04 27.70 11.54
C THR A 849 0.01 29.09 10.86
N GLN A 850 0.60 30.11 11.51
CA GLN A 850 0.67 31.53 11.08
C GLN A 850 1.57 31.83 9.87
N ILE A 851 2.01 30.81 9.11
CA ILE A 851 3.00 30.94 8.02
C ILE A 851 2.67 32.07 7.04
N CYS A 852 1.39 32.24 6.68
CA CYS A 852 0.98 33.22 5.66
C CYS A 852 1.29 34.68 6.01
N GLU A 853 1.51 35.00 7.28
CA GLU A 853 1.92 36.33 7.75
C GLU A 853 3.36 36.35 8.23
N VAL A 854 3.77 35.38 9.07
CA VAL A 854 5.10 35.40 9.72
C VAL A 854 6.22 35.11 8.71
N HIS A 855 6.01 34.20 7.75
CA HIS A 855 7.02 33.84 6.74
C HIS A 855 6.92 34.68 5.46
N ASN A 856 5.92 35.57 5.35
CA ASN A 856 5.69 36.34 4.13
C ASN A 856 6.53 37.63 4.11
N PRO A 857 7.49 37.80 3.19
CA PRO A 857 8.41 38.95 3.17
C PRO A 857 7.76 40.28 2.76
N HIS A 858 6.51 40.25 2.28
CA HIS A 858 5.69 41.44 2.02
C HIS A 858 4.82 41.84 3.23
N ILE A 859 4.72 40.98 4.25
CA ILE A 859 3.97 41.23 5.49
C ILE A 859 4.91 41.42 6.68
N ASN A 860 5.87 40.51 6.86
CA ASN A 860 6.89 40.56 7.91
C ASN A 860 8.25 41.01 7.33
N PRO A 861 8.69 42.24 7.62
CA PRO A 861 9.94 42.77 7.05
C PRO A 861 11.21 42.13 7.63
N LEU A 862 11.10 41.29 8.67
CA LEU A 862 12.20 40.47 9.19
C LEU A 862 12.53 39.28 8.26
N VAL A 863 11.65 38.94 7.33
CA VAL A 863 11.92 37.96 6.27
C VAL A 863 12.64 38.67 5.12
N CYS A 864 13.93 38.96 5.33
CA CYS A 864 14.74 39.72 4.40
C CYS A 864 16.18 39.19 4.37
N ALA A 865 16.94 39.58 3.34
CA ALA A 865 18.32 39.15 3.18
C ALA A 865 19.23 39.59 4.36
N ASP A 866 18.91 40.70 5.03
CA ASP A 866 19.65 41.18 6.20
C ASP A 866 19.53 40.26 7.43
N ASN A 867 18.46 39.47 7.49
CA ASN A 867 18.24 38.49 8.56
C ASN A 867 18.67 37.06 8.14
N LEU A 868 19.42 36.91 7.05
CA LEU A 868 19.85 35.60 6.56
C LEU A 868 20.76 34.89 7.57
N ARG A 869 20.41 33.63 7.85
CA ARG A 869 21.23 32.69 8.62
C ARG A 869 21.84 31.62 7.74
N ILE A 870 22.99 31.12 8.17
CA ILE A 870 23.73 30.08 7.46
C ILE A 870 23.77 28.82 8.32
N ALA A 871 23.30 27.70 7.76
CA ALA A 871 23.50 26.38 8.34
C ALA A 871 24.90 25.88 7.98
N THR A 872 25.70 25.60 9.01
CA THR A 872 27.04 25.02 8.92
C THR A 872 27.10 23.73 9.73
N GLU A 873 28.17 22.96 9.57
CA GLU A 873 28.41 21.74 10.36
C GLU A 873 28.38 21.98 11.88
N ASP A 874 28.71 23.20 12.33
CA ASP A 874 28.76 23.59 13.76
C ASP A 874 27.43 24.14 14.29
N GLY A 875 26.42 24.35 13.44
CA GLY A 875 25.13 24.91 13.80
C GLY A 875 24.66 26.04 12.89
N VAL A 876 23.68 26.81 13.36
CA VAL A 876 23.15 27.98 12.64
C VAL A 876 23.80 29.26 13.16
N VAL A 877 24.39 30.03 12.25
CA VAL A 877 25.08 31.30 12.54
C VAL A 877 24.51 32.47 11.74
N SER A 878 24.72 33.70 12.20
CA SER A 878 24.45 34.89 11.39
C SER A 878 25.38 34.99 10.19
N LEU A 879 24.98 35.72 9.15
CA LEU A 879 25.84 35.96 8.00
C LEU A 879 27.16 36.66 8.37
N GLU A 880 27.15 37.59 9.34
CA GLU A 880 28.37 38.26 9.81
C GLU A 880 29.32 37.32 10.55
N GLU A 881 28.80 36.39 11.35
CA GLU A 881 29.61 35.33 11.97
C GLU A 881 30.16 34.38 10.91
N TYR A 882 29.33 33.98 9.94
CA TYR A 882 29.76 33.11 8.85
C TYR A 882 30.90 33.73 8.03
N LYS A 883 30.84 35.04 7.73
CA LYS A 883 31.94 35.76 7.06
C LYS A 883 33.25 35.66 7.83
N LYS A 884 33.22 35.71 9.16
CA LYS A 884 34.43 35.55 9.99
C LYS A 884 34.99 34.14 9.86
N ILE A 885 34.13 33.12 9.96
CA ILE A 885 34.49 31.71 9.79
C ILE A 885 35.17 31.47 8.43
N VAL A 886 34.57 31.97 7.35
CA VAL A 886 35.11 31.82 5.98
C VAL A 886 36.44 32.58 5.82
N ASN A 887 36.55 33.79 6.37
CA ASN A 887 37.81 34.55 6.33
C ASN A 887 38.94 33.81 7.06
N GLU A 888 38.66 33.20 8.21
CA GLU A 888 39.65 32.40 8.95
C GLU A 888 40.04 31.12 8.21
N LYS A 889 39.09 30.49 7.49
CA LYS A 889 39.29 29.21 6.78
C LYS A 889 40.00 29.34 5.43
N TYR A 890 39.87 30.47 4.74
CA TYR A 890 40.35 30.65 3.36
C TYR A 890 41.33 31.81 3.16
N ILE A 891 41.73 32.51 4.22
CA ILE A 891 42.86 33.46 4.19
C ILE A 891 44.07 32.79 4.86
N LEU A 892 44.79 31.98 4.07
CA LEU A 892 46.22 31.71 4.18
C LEU A 892 46.84 31.75 2.79
#